data_AF-A0A970RSG1-F1
#
_entry.id   AF-A0A970RSG1-F1
#
_cell.length_a   1.000
_cell.length_b   1.000
_cell.length_c   1.000
_cell.angle_alpha   90.00
_cell.angle_beta   90.00
_cell.angle_gamma   90.00
#
_symmetry.space_group_name_H-M   'P 1'
#
loop_
_entity.id
_entity.type
_entity.pdbx_description
1 polymer ?
#
loop_
_entity_poly.entity_id
_entity_poly.type
_entity_poly.pdbx_seq_one_letter_code
_entity_poly.pdbx_strand_id
1 'polypeptide(L)'
;MKKFLIGIIFLIPIIIVLAITATGRIIALTHPVNASRIELRNSLNEVIEQNVNDIFYIDGNDDSQYLIIDLYPSITDQKIIYEINRDLPGAGDLKLEHKEGTNHYRLVPVYDEYGLLKSGVVQITIYAANNISVSRTVTVVVKAEAIKEIKVYDTEGGTVEAVELYAPAQLYCDINPMDALVYETLRWTSGDPQILEVSPNGFVTPLKRGVAAVTVTATDKKGNAHRKSVTVDARKALLKASTIKSASELSLDWIKSNIVLSPMASVESLGGGEYIVSEGGVSLPLKVTACAAGEGVFEESLAVMYTNNGPYYIGFAYADITQRGQALEAEFSVSDGSVLEYRPEAGMIVPLKAGTAEITANYGGKTTVMQVTVKERPYAFNLMFGESDAKKGVQRSRIWGLNWLTPDRQYINTFRFGSSLAAGSADLRWETDNEEYAKIDQDALITFNPEAAGKSVKVRATVLVNNYATPIYREFTFNLAPDTQSVNVYNYGELAYVADTSQNDIVIQNDIKLERLNTHFANSIYGNGFYIDATHFETLNDNGIFRFESGRLTDPTKKIVFNDLWIEAAESYEQSKDRGTVFIITDMANPVEFKYSVIQFCNTGIKLNKVKNVLIEGCILGYSATTAIDIKKDTQPDYFFTIKNTVIKQCGGPGILLAINRFDPEDFDKNYMPRFTVEGFLDITNWKTTKETTSLVTGLDKSVFSGIASFVDPDNLMALLAEHLEELFTSPSMSHLLYTNASDGQQYICAGVFVLGMYTKPDKNFFTIEDPALTVLPVAWPNDRSSLGLIARGIDALTMRYLNMTIYHPNYLLSYDFSGGKEPRYKPGDSIPQDFALYDRLVNGDQKNK
;
A
#
# COMPACT_ATOMS: atom_id res chain seq x y z
N MET A 1 -73.44 8.78 7.25
CA MET A 1 -72.64 7.87 8.10
C MET A 1 -72.42 6.48 7.49
N LYS A 2 -73.44 5.73 7.01
CA LYS A 2 -73.24 4.41 6.37
C LYS A 2 -72.30 4.39 5.15
N LYS A 3 -72.32 5.41 4.28
CA LYS A 3 -71.41 5.50 3.10
C LYS A 3 -69.95 5.82 3.46
N PHE A 4 -69.72 6.54 4.57
CA PHE A 4 -68.39 6.86 5.10
C PHE A 4 -67.77 5.65 5.83
N LEU A 5 -68.60 4.92 6.58
CA LEU A 5 -68.20 3.70 7.28
C LEU A 5 -67.87 2.56 6.30
N ILE A 6 -68.62 2.42 5.20
CA ILE A 6 -68.32 1.45 4.14
C ILE A 6 -66.99 1.79 3.44
N GLY A 7 -66.71 3.07 3.17
CA GLY A 7 -65.41 3.48 2.61
C GLY A 7 -64.21 3.18 3.51
N ILE A 8 -64.36 3.37 4.82
CA ILE A 8 -63.32 3.04 5.83
C ILE A 8 -63.14 1.51 5.98
N ILE A 9 -64.23 0.73 5.92
CA ILE A 9 -64.16 -0.74 6.02
C ILE A 9 -63.43 -1.36 4.82
N PHE A 10 -63.49 -0.74 3.63
CA PHE A 10 -62.66 -1.15 2.48
C PHE A 10 -61.23 -0.57 2.51
N LEU A 11 -61.02 0.62 3.09
CA LEU A 11 -59.69 1.20 3.23
C LEU A 11 -58.84 0.50 4.30
N ILE A 12 -59.43 -0.03 5.38
CA ILE A 12 -58.66 -0.65 6.47
C ILE A 12 -57.88 -1.89 6.01
N PRO A 13 -58.45 -2.87 5.27
CA PRO A 13 -57.70 -3.97 4.71
C PRO A 13 -56.62 -3.50 3.73
N ILE A 14 -56.90 -2.49 2.92
CA ILE A 14 -55.94 -1.92 1.95
C ILE A 14 -54.80 -1.18 2.67
N ILE A 15 -55.10 -0.41 3.73
CA ILE A 15 -54.10 0.25 4.58
C ILE A 15 -53.30 -0.80 5.36
N ILE A 16 -53.91 -1.89 5.81
CA ILE A 16 -53.21 -2.97 6.51
C ILE A 16 -52.32 -3.75 5.55
N VAL A 17 -52.80 -4.05 4.33
CA VAL A 17 -51.98 -4.65 3.27
C VAL A 17 -50.85 -3.70 2.88
N LEU A 18 -51.13 -2.41 2.62
CA LEU A 18 -50.13 -1.36 2.36
C LEU A 18 -49.14 -1.21 3.51
N ALA A 19 -49.58 -1.30 4.77
CA ALA A 19 -48.71 -1.19 5.94
C ALA A 19 -47.86 -2.46 6.13
N ILE A 20 -48.39 -3.64 5.78
CA ILE A 20 -47.67 -4.93 5.80
C ILE A 20 -46.69 -5.03 4.61
N THR A 21 -47.02 -4.51 3.43
CA THR A 21 -46.09 -4.40 2.29
C THR A 21 -45.06 -3.27 2.48
N ALA A 22 -45.41 -2.18 3.17
CA ALA A 22 -44.48 -1.09 3.49
C ALA A 22 -43.52 -1.43 4.64
N THR A 23 -43.84 -2.43 5.45
CA THR A 23 -42.90 -3.05 6.39
C THR A 23 -42.49 -4.42 5.86
N GLY A 24 -41.86 -4.42 4.68
CA GLY A 24 -41.02 -5.52 4.26
C GLY A 24 -40.01 -5.78 5.36
N ARG A 25 -40.29 -6.78 6.21
CA ARG A 25 -39.25 -7.43 7.01
C ARG A 25 -38.31 -8.04 5.98
N ILE A 26 -37.26 -7.31 5.64
CA ILE A 26 -36.06 -7.88 5.04
C ILE A 26 -35.64 -8.94 6.05
N ILE A 27 -35.91 -10.21 5.75
CA ILE A 27 -35.28 -11.30 6.47
C ILE A 27 -33.84 -11.23 5.99
N ALA A 28 -33.01 -10.50 6.75
CA ALA A 28 -31.59 -10.51 6.56
C ALA A 28 -31.15 -11.98 6.71
N LEU A 29 -30.82 -12.61 5.57
CA LEU A 29 -29.92 -13.76 5.58
C LEU A 29 -28.73 -13.32 6.44
N THR A 30 -28.42 -14.01 7.53
CA THR A 30 -27.31 -13.63 8.41
C THR A 30 -26.05 -13.48 7.58
N HIS A 31 -25.64 -12.23 7.35
CA HIS A 31 -24.53 -11.93 6.47
C HIS A 31 -23.22 -12.25 7.21
N PRO A 32 -22.27 -12.93 6.54
CA PRO A 32 -20.96 -13.15 7.13
C PRO A 32 -20.28 -11.80 7.41
N VAL A 33 -19.78 -11.63 8.63
CA VAL A 33 -19.08 -10.42 9.05
C VAL A 33 -17.65 -10.48 8.51
N ASN A 34 -17.35 -9.62 7.52
CA ASN A 34 -16.01 -9.50 6.99
C ASN A 34 -15.06 -8.87 8.00
N ALA A 35 -13.84 -9.40 8.11
CA ALA A 35 -12.81 -8.73 8.89
C ALA A 35 -12.54 -7.35 8.30
N SER A 36 -12.43 -6.35 9.17
CA SER A 36 -12.09 -4.96 8.86
C SER A 36 -10.70 -4.58 9.34
N ARG A 37 -10.10 -5.36 10.25
CA ARG A 37 -8.76 -5.10 10.79
C ARG A 37 -8.04 -6.40 11.19
N ILE A 38 -6.73 -6.42 10.98
CA ILE A 38 -5.80 -7.40 11.55
C ILE A 38 -4.95 -6.70 12.61
N GLU A 39 -4.88 -7.30 13.79
CA GLU A 39 -3.90 -6.97 14.82
C GLU A 39 -2.85 -8.07 14.90
N LEU A 40 -1.59 -7.67 14.92
CA LEU A 40 -0.47 -8.58 15.10
C LEU A 40 0.12 -8.32 16.48
N ARG A 41 0.43 -9.39 17.21
CA ARG A 41 1.19 -9.31 18.47
C ARG A 41 2.37 -10.27 18.47
N ASN A 42 3.41 -9.89 19.21
CA ASN A 42 4.58 -10.75 19.39
C ASN A 42 4.32 -11.86 20.44
N SER A 43 5.31 -12.71 20.70
CA SER A 43 5.21 -13.79 21.69
C SER A 43 5.00 -13.29 23.13
N LEU A 44 5.34 -12.03 23.42
CA LEU A 44 5.10 -11.34 24.70
C LEU A 44 3.70 -10.71 24.78
N ASN A 45 2.85 -10.92 23.77
CA ASN A 45 1.50 -10.35 23.65
C ASN A 45 1.49 -8.82 23.50
N GLU A 46 2.61 -8.22 23.08
CA GLU A 46 2.71 -6.79 22.77
C GLU A 46 2.22 -6.54 21.34
N VAL A 47 1.42 -5.49 21.16
CA VAL A 47 0.93 -5.09 19.84
C VAL A 47 2.11 -4.67 18.97
N ILE A 48 2.21 -5.30 17.81
CA ILE A 48 3.11 -4.89 16.74
C ILE A 48 2.38 -3.76 16.04
N GLU A 49 2.92 -2.56 16.08
CA GLU A 49 2.30 -1.43 15.40
C GLU A 49 2.59 -1.51 13.89
N GLN A 50 1.86 -0.74 13.07
CA GLN A 50 2.22 -0.59 11.66
C GLN A 50 3.33 0.47 11.52
N ASN A 51 4.31 0.44 12.41
CA ASN A 51 5.44 1.35 12.38
C ASN A 51 6.58 0.70 11.61
N VAL A 52 7.38 1.57 11.00
CA VAL A 52 8.54 1.19 10.20
C VAL A 52 9.53 0.33 11.02
N ASN A 53 9.51 0.41 12.36
CA ASN A 53 10.54 -0.09 13.27
C ASN A 53 10.41 -1.56 13.72
N ASP A 54 9.30 -2.23 13.41
CA ASP A 54 9.02 -3.56 13.98
C ASP A 54 9.67 -4.68 13.15
N ILE A 55 10.94 -4.99 13.49
CA ILE A 55 11.74 -6.07 12.88
C ILE A 55 12.01 -7.15 13.92
N PHE A 56 11.58 -8.36 13.61
CA PHE A 56 11.75 -9.52 14.48
C PHE A 56 13.03 -10.28 14.14
N TYR A 57 13.72 -10.76 15.16
CA TYR A 57 14.94 -11.55 14.99
C TYR A 57 14.69 -12.97 15.48
N ILE A 58 14.80 -13.94 14.56
CA ILE A 58 14.58 -15.35 14.84
C ILE A 58 15.92 -16.07 14.73
N ASP A 59 16.24 -16.83 15.78
CA ASP A 59 17.32 -17.79 15.72
C ASP A 59 16.80 -19.09 15.10
N GLY A 60 17.60 -19.74 14.24
CA GLY A 60 17.23 -20.98 13.57
C GLY A 60 16.79 -22.11 14.51
N ASN A 61 17.18 -22.01 15.79
CA ASN A 61 16.94 -23.01 16.83
C ASN A 61 15.89 -22.59 17.89
N ASP A 62 15.25 -21.42 17.75
CA ASP A 62 14.30 -20.91 18.74
C ASP A 62 12.83 -21.23 18.38
N ASP A 63 12.35 -22.37 18.88
CA ASP A 63 10.96 -22.83 18.70
C ASP A 63 9.92 -22.01 19.50
N SER A 64 10.35 -21.05 20.34
CA SER A 64 9.46 -20.28 21.20
C SER A 64 8.81 -19.07 20.52
N GLN A 65 9.22 -18.76 19.28
CA GLN A 65 8.74 -17.58 18.57
C GLN A 65 7.47 -17.84 17.76
N TYR A 66 6.45 -17.02 18.00
CA TYR A 66 5.18 -17.05 17.29
C TYR A 66 4.61 -15.63 17.13
N LEU A 67 3.78 -15.47 16.11
CA LEU A 67 2.88 -14.33 15.96
C LEU A 67 1.51 -14.69 16.51
N ILE A 68 0.91 -13.77 17.23
CA ILE A 68 -0.51 -13.81 17.58
C ILE A 68 -1.24 -12.94 16.54
N ILE A 69 -2.20 -13.53 15.82
CA ILE A 69 -2.90 -12.85 14.72
C ILE A 69 -4.39 -12.78 15.04
N ASP A 70 -4.88 -11.58 15.32
CA ASP A 70 -6.29 -11.34 15.65
C ASP A 70 -7.02 -10.65 14.50
N LEU A 71 -8.18 -11.20 14.12
CA LEU A 71 -9.10 -10.58 13.17
C LEU A 71 -10.21 -9.86 13.92
N TYR A 72 -10.53 -8.64 13.46
CA TYR A 72 -11.60 -7.82 14.00
C TYR A 72 -12.67 -7.54 12.94
N PRO A 73 -13.96 -7.48 13.34
CA PRO A 73 -14.44 -7.70 14.72
C PRO A 73 -14.32 -9.19 15.11
N SER A 74 -14.04 -9.47 16.40
CA SER A 74 -13.70 -10.83 16.89
C SER A 74 -14.81 -11.89 16.73
N ILE A 75 -16.00 -11.46 16.31
CA ILE A 75 -17.11 -12.34 15.93
C ILE A 75 -16.94 -12.96 14.53
N THR A 76 -15.95 -12.52 13.75
CA THR A 76 -15.66 -13.08 12.43
C THR A 76 -15.08 -14.49 12.56
N ASP A 77 -15.55 -15.41 11.72
CA ASP A 77 -15.08 -16.81 11.63
C ASP A 77 -14.02 -17.00 10.51
N GLN A 78 -13.52 -15.89 9.97
CA GLN A 78 -12.62 -15.87 8.83
C GLN A 78 -11.24 -16.43 9.15
N LYS A 79 -10.63 -17.08 8.15
CA LYS A 79 -9.23 -17.51 8.19
C LYS A 79 -8.32 -16.38 7.71
N ILE A 80 -7.04 -16.51 8.02
CA ILE A 80 -5.99 -15.71 7.39
C ILE A 80 -5.36 -16.47 6.23
N ILE A 81 -4.86 -15.72 5.26
CA ILE A 81 -3.89 -16.20 4.27
C ILE A 81 -2.65 -15.32 4.35
N TYR A 82 -1.50 -15.81 3.91
CA TYR A 82 -0.27 -15.02 3.95
C TYR A 82 0.59 -15.24 2.70
N GLU A 83 1.35 -14.21 2.34
CA GLU A 83 2.36 -14.23 1.30
C GLU A 83 3.72 -13.92 1.92
N ILE A 84 4.78 -14.56 1.40
CA ILE A 84 6.16 -14.29 1.80
C ILE A 84 6.87 -13.69 0.59
N ASN A 85 7.41 -12.49 0.75
CA ASN A 85 8.23 -11.84 -0.27
C ASN A 85 9.64 -12.44 -0.25
N ARG A 86 9.96 -13.19 -1.31
CA ARG A 86 11.25 -13.89 -1.50
C ARG A 86 12.21 -13.14 -2.42
N ASP A 87 11.79 -12.02 -2.99
CA ASP A 87 12.57 -11.22 -3.93
C ASP A 87 13.38 -10.12 -3.23
N LEU A 88 13.47 -10.18 -1.89
CA LEU A 88 14.22 -9.21 -1.09
C LEU A 88 15.74 -9.42 -1.20
N PRO A 89 16.53 -8.34 -1.06
CA PRO A 89 17.99 -8.44 -0.97
C PRO A 89 18.40 -9.26 0.25
N GLY A 90 19.16 -10.33 0.01
CA GLY A 90 19.54 -11.26 1.08
C GLY A 90 18.33 -11.98 1.70
N ALA A 91 17.33 -12.34 0.88
CA ALA A 91 16.12 -13.00 1.34
C ALA A 91 16.42 -14.31 2.10
N GLY A 92 15.83 -14.41 3.29
CA GLY A 92 15.67 -15.68 4.01
C GLY A 92 14.39 -16.39 3.58
N ASP A 93 14.03 -17.46 4.28
CA ASP A 93 12.75 -18.15 4.07
C ASP A 93 12.25 -18.77 5.38
N LEU A 94 10.94 -18.75 5.58
CA LEU A 94 10.26 -19.33 6.73
C LEU A 94 8.86 -19.81 6.35
N LYS A 95 8.18 -20.50 7.27
CA LYS A 95 6.76 -20.88 7.15
C LYS A 95 6.02 -20.48 8.42
N LEU A 96 4.72 -20.20 8.29
CA LEU A 96 3.83 -20.01 9.43
C LEU A 96 3.11 -21.33 9.70
N GLU A 97 3.28 -21.88 10.89
CA GLU A 97 2.54 -23.06 11.35
C GLU A 97 1.47 -22.66 12.35
N HIS A 98 0.20 -22.81 11.97
CA HIS A 98 -0.93 -22.50 12.84
C HIS A 98 -1.05 -23.51 13.98
N LYS A 99 -1.14 -23.03 15.21
CA LYS A 99 -1.45 -23.86 16.37
C LYS A 99 -2.96 -24.01 16.51
N GLU A 100 -3.45 -25.23 16.24
CA GLU A 100 -4.88 -25.56 16.27
C GLU A 100 -5.57 -25.10 17.57
N GLY A 101 -6.76 -24.52 17.44
CA GLY A 101 -7.54 -23.99 18.56
C GLY A 101 -7.04 -22.67 19.15
N THR A 102 -6.02 -22.04 18.54
CA THR A 102 -5.48 -20.74 18.99
C THR A 102 -5.35 -19.76 17.82
N ASN A 103 -5.02 -18.51 18.10
CA ASN A 103 -4.63 -17.48 17.13
C ASN A 103 -3.10 -17.37 16.97
N HIS A 104 -2.34 -18.38 17.44
CA HIS A 104 -0.88 -18.39 17.39
C HIS A 104 -0.35 -19.07 16.11
N TYR A 105 0.66 -18.47 15.51
CA TYR A 105 1.34 -18.95 14.30
C TYR A 105 2.85 -19.01 14.57
N ARG A 106 3.41 -20.23 14.65
CA ARG A 106 4.85 -20.43 14.84
C ARG A 106 5.62 -20.00 13.60
N LEU A 107 6.72 -19.29 13.79
CA LEU A 107 7.61 -18.88 12.70
C LEU A 107 8.70 -19.94 12.54
N VAL A 108 8.64 -20.73 11.46
CA VAL A 108 9.50 -21.90 11.26
C VAL A 108 10.50 -21.63 10.15
N PRO A 109 11.80 -21.47 10.46
CA PRO A 109 12.84 -21.26 9.45
C PRO A 109 12.91 -22.41 8.44
N VAL A 110 13.17 -22.09 7.18
CA VAL A 110 13.27 -23.08 6.10
C VAL A 110 14.74 -23.39 5.80
N TYR A 111 15.02 -24.67 5.55
CA TYR A 111 16.32 -25.15 5.08
C TYR A 111 16.24 -25.46 3.58
N ASP A 112 17.35 -25.26 2.86
CA ASP A 112 17.46 -25.68 1.48
C ASP A 112 17.62 -27.20 1.33
N GLU A 113 17.74 -27.68 0.09
CA GLU A 113 17.88 -29.11 -0.22
C GLU A 113 19.15 -29.76 0.35
N TYR A 114 20.15 -28.95 0.76
CA TYR A 114 21.40 -29.39 1.36
C TYR A 114 21.39 -29.29 2.90
N GLY A 115 20.27 -28.89 3.50
CA GLY A 115 20.15 -28.70 4.94
C GLY A 115 20.84 -27.42 5.43
N LEU A 116 21.09 -26.45 4.55
CA LEU A 116 21.58 -25.13 4.95
C LEU A 116 20.39 -24.20 5.24
N LEU A 117 20.47 -23.49 6.36
CA LEU A 117 19.45 -22.53 6.76
C LEU A 117 19.35 -21.42 5.73
N LYS A 118 18.14 -21.15 5.23
CA LYS A 118 17.85 -19.98 4.39
C LYS A 118 17.72 -18.74 5.28
N SER A 119 18.85 -18.30 5.81
CA SER A 119 18.98 -17.11 6.65
C SER A 119 18.89 -15.83 5.82
N GLY A 120 18.40 -14.76 6.45
CA GLY A 120 18.22 -13.47 5.81
C GLY A 120 16.90 -12.81 6.17
N VAL A 121 16.54 -11.78 5.40
CA VAL A 121 15.32 -11.00 5.62
C VAL A 121 14.12 -11.70 4.99
N VAL A 122 13.01 -11.76 5.70
CA VAL A 122 11.71 -12.25 5.24
C VAL A 122 10.67 -11.17 5.52
N GLN A 123 9.91 -10.75 4.50
CA GLN A 123 8.67 -9.99 4.71
C GLN A 123 7.47 -10.90 4.53
N ILE A 124 6.59 -10.90 5.53
CA ILE A 124 5.36 -11.69 5.53
C ILE A 124 4.20 -10.71 5.48
N THR A 125 3.34 -10.83 4.46
CA THR A 125 2.09 -10.08 4.41
C THR A 125 0.93 -11.02 4.72
N ILE A 126 0.18 -10.68 5.76
CA ILE A 126 -0.98 -11.43 6.27
C ILE A 126 -2.24 -10.71 5.81
N TYR A 127 -3.21 -11.48 5.32
CA TYR A 127 -4.48 -11.00 4.80
C TYR A 127 -5.65 -11.69 5.50
N ALA A 128 -6.77 -10.98 5.64
CA ALA A 128 -8.04 -11.63 5.92
C ALA A 128 -8.51 -12.34 4.65
N ALA A 129 -8.80 -13.66 4.73
CA ALA A 129 -9.00 -14.48 3.53
C ALA A 129 -10.14 -14.01 2.63
N ASN A 130 -11.19 -13.41 3.20
CA ASN A 130 -12.37 -12.95 2.47
C ASN A 130 -12.41 -11.42 2.28
N ASN A 131 -11.37 -10.72 2.72
CA ASN A 131 -11.20 -9.27 2.53
C ASN A 131 -9.71 -8.93 2.48
N ILE A 132 -9.08 -9.18 1.33
CA ILE A 132 -7.63 -9.03 1.17
C ILE A 132 -7.15 -7.57 1.17
N SER A 133 -8.08 -6.60 1.14
CA SER A 133 -7.73 -5.20 1.40
C SER A 133 -7.33 -4.96 2.86
N VAL A 134 -7.77 -5.84 3.77
CA VAL A 134 -7.33 -5.87 5.16
C VAL A 134 -6.09 -6.74 5.24
N SER A 135 -4.94 -6.07 5.39
CA SER A 135 -3.64 -6.72 5.44
C SER A 135 -2.68 -6.07 6.42
N ARG A 136 -1.69 -6.84 6.86
CA ARG A 136 -0.57 -6.39 7.69
C ARG A 136 0.71 -7.04 7.24
N THR A 137 1.78 -6.27 7.09
CA THR A 137 3.12 -6.80 6.81
C THR A 137 3.99 -6.74 8.05
N VAL A 138 4.82 -7.78 8.23
CA VAL A 138 5.85 -7.85 9.26
C VAL A 138 7.19 -8.24 8.64
N THR A 139 8.27 -7.64 9.12
CA THR A 139 9.64 -7.97 8.70
C THR A 139 10.31 -8.84 9.75
N VAL A 140 10.90 -9.93 9.29
CA VAL A 140 11.57 -10.95 10.10
C VAL A 140 12.99 -11.13 9.57
N VAL A 141 13.96 -11.28 10.46
CA VAL A 141 15.35 -11.59 10.15
C VAL A 141 15.66 -12.96 10.74
N VAL A 142 15.85 -13.95 9.86
CA VAL A 142 16.35 -15.28 10.22
C VAL A 142 17.87 -15.20 10.32
N LYS A 143 18.42 -15.36 11.53
CA LYS A 143 19.86 -15.21 11.76
C LYS A 143 20.69 -16.29 11.07
N ALA A 144 21.86 -15.91 10.61
CA ALA A 144 22.79 -16.81 9.94
C ALA A 144 23.76 -17.48 10.91
N GLU A 145 24.14 -18.72 10.58
CA GLU A 145 25.18 -19.48 11.30
C GLU A 145 26.45 -19.70 10.46
N ALA A 146 26.36 -19.49 9.15
CA ALA A 146 27.45 -19.72 8.19
C ALA A 146 27.75 -18.46 7.39
N ILE A 147 29.03 -18.11 7.30
CA ILE A 147 29.51 -17.00 6.46
C ILE A 147 29.43 -17.45 5.01
N LYS A 148 28.88 -16.61 4.13
CA LYS A 148 28.80 -16.86 2.68
C LYS A 148 29.96 -16.22 1.95
N GLU A 149 30.36 -15.02 2.37
CA GLU A 149 31.36 -14.23 1.66
C GLU A 149 32.12 -13.28 2.60
N ILE A 150 33.39 -13.04 2.28
CA ILE A 150 34.21 -11.96 2.85
C ILE A 150 34.71 -11.09 1.69
N LYS A 151 34.45 -9.79 1.76
CA LYS A 151 35.00 -8.78 0.83
C LYS A 151 35.96 -7.87 1.56
N VAL A 152 36.97 -7.38 0.85
CA VAL A 152 37.91 -6.37 1.33
C VAL A 152 37.73 -5.13 0.47
N TYR A 153 37.71 -3.96 1.09
CA TYR A 153 37.46 -2.68 0.43
C TYR A 153 38.32 -1.56 1.01
N ASP A 154 38.50 -0.51 0.21
CA ASP A 154 39.29 0.67 0.58
C ASP A 154 38.43 1.80 1.17
N THR A 155 39.05 2.95 1.44
CA THR A 155 38.37 4.13 2.00
C THR A 155 37.37 4.79 1.06
N GLU A 156 37.44 4.50 -0.24
CA GLU A 156 36.45 4.97 -1.23
C GLU A 156 35.22 4.04 -1.27
N GLY A 157 35.27 2.91 -0.57
CA GLY A 157 34.19 1.91 -0.52
C GLY A 157 34.22 0.93 -1.69
N GLY A 158 35.26 0.95 -2.52
CA GLY A 158 35.43 0.01 -3.64
C GLY A 158 35.97 -1.33 -3.15
N THR A 159 35.38 -2.45 -3.60
CA THR A 159 35.96 -3.78 -3.34
C THR A 159 37.27 -3.93 -4.12
N VAL A 160 38.31 -4.43 -3.46
CA VAL A 160 39.67 -4.52 -4.01
C VAL A 160 40.20 -5.95 -3.99
N GLU A 161 40.88 -6.35 -5.07
CA GLU A 161 41.70 -7.58 -5.13
C GLU A 161 43.20 -7.24 -5.03
N ALA A 162 43.56 -6.02 -5.44
CA ALA A 162 44.91 -5.47 -5.31
C ALA A 162 44.86 -3.97 -5.02
N VAL A 163 45.82 -3.48 -4.24
CA VAL A 163 45.94 -2.07 -3.83
C VAL A 163 47.37 -1.61 -4.05
N GLU A 164 47.53 -0.47 -4.72
CA GLU A 164 48.83 0.19 -4.85
C GLU A 164 49.02 1.16 -3.68
N LEU A 165 50.14 1.01 -2.96
CA LEU A 165 50.37 1.71 -1.70
C LEU A 165 51.53 2.71 -1.83
N TYR A 166 51.23 3.99 -1.64
CA TYR A 166 52.22 5.08 -1.66
C TYR A 166 52.62 5.55 -0.25
N ALA A 167 51.74 5.39 0.73
CA ALA A 167 51.91 5.68 2.15
C ALA A 167 50.93 4.80 2.94
N PRO A 168 50.92 4.78 4.29
CA PRO A 168 49.97 3.97 5.03
C PRO A 168 48.53 4.24 4.63
N ALA A 169 47.72 3.18 4.55
CA ALA A 169 46.33 3.25 4.12
C ALA A 169 45.47 2.26 4.91
N GLN A 170 44.18 2.59 5.02
CA GLN A 170 43.20 1.76 5.71
C GLN A 170 42.53 0.80 4.71
N LEU A 171 42.48 -0.48 5.07
CA LEU A 171 41.58 -1.46 4.44
C LEU A 171 40.49 -1.85 5.42
N TYR A 172 39.31 -2.13 4.88
CA TYR A 172 38.17 -2.64 5.64
C TYR A 172 37.76 -4.00 5.09
N CYS A 173 36.95 -4.73 5.85
CA CYS A 173 36.32 -5.95 5.37
C CYS A 173 34.83 -5.98 5.67
N ASP A 174 34.09 -6.57 4.74
CA ASP A 174 32.67 -6.87 4.88
C ASP A 174 32.50 -8.39 5.00
N ILE A 175 31.77 -8.84 6.01
CA ILE A 175 31.40 -10.24 6.19
C ILE A 175 29.89 -10.34 5.98
N ASN A 176 29.50 -11.25 5.09
CA ASN A 176 28.10 -11.44 4.74
C ASN A 176 27.70 -12.93 4.87
N PRO A 177 26.66 -13.26 5.66
CA PRO A 177 25.99 -12.43 6.65
C PRO A 177 26.89 -12.15 7.86
N MET A 178 26.76 -10.97 8.46
CA MET A 178 27.67 -10.54 9.53
C MET A 178 27.38 -11.20 10.89
N ASP A 179 26.14 -11.62 11.13
CA ASP A 179 25.74 -12.36 12.33
C ASP A 179 26.22 -13.81 12.37
N ALA A 180 26.72 -14.35 11.25
CA ALA A 180 27.37 -15.66 11.24
C ALA A 180 28.78 -15.63 11.87
N LEU A 181 29.38 -14.45 12.07
CA LEU A 181 30.73 -14.31 12.60
C LEU A 181 30.80 -14.70 14.09
N VAL A 182 31.78 -15.54 14.43
CA VAL A 182 32.32 -15.60 15.81
C VAL A 182 33.22 -14.40 16.00
N TYR A 183 32.70 -13.39 16.70
CA TYR A 183 33.18 -12.01 16.71
C TYR A 183 34.69 -11.88 16.93
N GLU A 184 35.22 -12.58 17.93
CA GLU A 184 36.61 -12.50 18.39
C GLU A 184 37.61 -13.16 17.41
N THR A 185 37.14 -13.84 16.37
CA THR A 185 38.01 -14.60 15.46
C THR A 185 38.45 -13.80 14.23
N LEU A 186 37.91 -12.59 14.01
CA LEU A 186 38.30 -11.75 12.89
C LEU A 186 39.71 -11.19 13.08
N ARG A 187 40.59 -11.50 12.13
CA ARG A 187 42.02 -11.15 12.22
C ARG A 187 42.64 -10.84 10.88
N TRP A 188 43.51 -9.84 10.85
CA TRP A 188 44.32 -9.44 9.70
C TRP A 188 45.76 -9.92 9.85
N THR A 189 46.38 -10.32 8.73
CA THR A 189 47.77 -10.80 8.70
C THR A 189 48.48 -10.34 7.43
N SER A 190 49.77 -10.03 7.54
CA SER A 190 50.65 -9.78 6.40
C SER A 190 51.37 -11.06 6.00
N GLY A 191 51.40 -11.35 4.70
CA GLY A 191 52.16 -12.47 4.13
C GLY A 191 53.67 -12.23 4.13
N ASP A 192 54.11 -10.98 4.24
CA ASP A 192 55.52 -10.61 4.44
C ASP A 192 55.63 -9.36 5.34
N PRO A 193 55.72 -9.56 6.67
CA PRO A 193 55.89 -8.47 7.63
C PRO A 193 57.16 -7.64 7.45
N GLN A 194 58.14 -8.07 6.63
CA GLN A 194 59.32 -7.25 6.34
C GLN A 194 59.07 -6.22 5.24
N ILE A 195 58.05 -6.44 4.41
CA ILE A 195 57.63 -5.52 3.35
C ILE A 195 56.58 -4.56 3.89
N LEU A 196 55.56 -5.06 4.57
CA LEU A 196 54.49 -4.26 5.16
C LEU A 196 53.90 -4.95 6.38
N GLU A 197 53.43 -4.14 7.31
CA GLU A 197 52.66 -4.57 8.48
C GLU A 197 51.18 -4.22 8.27
N VAL A 198 50.29 -4.99 8.89
CA VAL A 198 48.87 -4.71 8.95
C VAL A 198 48.42 -4.80 10.40
N SER A 199 47.70 -3.79 10.86
CA SER A 199 47.16 -3.78 12.22
C SER A 199 45.94 -4.69 12.37
N PRO A 200 45.51 -5.02 13.59
CA PRO A 200 44.28 -5.77 13.83
C PRO A 200 43.01 -5.12 13.26
N ASN A 201 43.03 -3.81 12.98
CA ASN A 201 41.91 -3.08 12.36
C ASN A 201 42.05 -2.97 10.84
N GLY A 202 43.09 -3.53 10.21
CA GLY A 202 43.30 -3.45 8.77
C GLY A 202 44.08 -2.21 8.29
N PHE A 203 44.74 -1.48 9.19
CA PHE A 203 45.62 -0.36 8.81
C PHE A 203 46.95 -0.90 8.28
N VAL A 204 47.25 -0.66 7.00
CA VAL A 204 48.42 -1.20 6.32
C VAL A 204 49.55 -0.17 6.29
N THR A 205 50.70 -0.52 6.84
CA THR A 205 51.89 0.33 6.88
C THR A 205 53.01 -0.28 6.04
N PRO A 206 53.48 0.38 4.96
CA PRO A 206 54.63 -0.11 4.22
C PRO A 206 55.91 0.11 5.02
N LEU A 207 56.75 -0.92 5.11
CA LEU A 207 58.06 -0.86 5.77
C LEU A 207 59.22 -0.84 4.78
N LYS A 208 59.04 -1.48 3.61
CA LYS A 208 59.97 -1.53 2.49
C LYS A 208 59.21 -1.58 1.16
N ARG A 209 59.89 -1.19 0.08
CA ARG A 209 59.36 -1.36 -1.27
C ARG A 209 59.31 -2.83 -1.64
N GLY A 210 58.13 -3.32 -2.02
CA GLY A 210 57.89 -4.71 -2.35
C GLY A 210 56.41 -5.00 -2.57
N VAL A 211 56.05 -6.27 -2.69
CA VAL A 211 54.66 -6.73 -2.83
C VAL A 211 54.42 -7.79 -1.76
N ALA A 212 53.32 -7.69 -1.02
CA ALA A 212 52.91 -8.71 -0.06
C ALA A 212 51.40 -8.87 -0.07
N ALA A 213 50.92 -10.05 0.34
CA ALA A 213 49.49 -10.29 0.51
C ALA A 213 49.05 -9.84 1.90
N VAL A 214 47.89 -9.20 2.00
CA VAL A 214 47.20 -8.95 3.26
C VAL A 214 45.99 -9.87 3.32
N THR A 215 45.84 -10.64 4.40
CA THR A 215 44.79 -11.66 4.54
C THR A 215 43.95 -11.40 5.77
N VAL A 216 42.63 -11.29 5.57
CA VAL A 216 41.63 -11.33 6.64
C VAL A 216 41.11 -12.75 6.79
N THR A 217 41.00 -13.22 8.04
CA THR A 217 40.44 -14.53 8.38
C THR A 217 39.35 -14.38 9.43
N ALA A 218 38.26 -15.11 9.27
CA ALA A 218 37.12 -15.15 10.17
C ALA A 218 36.65 -16.59 10.38
N THR A 219 35.93 -16.85 11.47
CA THR A 219 35.32 -18.15 11.75
C THR A 219 33.83 -17.96 11.89
N ASP A 220 33.04 -18.82 11.24
CA ASP A 220 31.58 -18.80 11.40
C ASP A 220 31.14 -19.57 12.65
N LYS A 221 29.88 -19.42 13.05
CA LYS A 221 29.30 -20.10 14.22
C LYS A 221 29.25 -21.63 14.08
N LYS A 222 29.40 -22.17 12.87
CA LYS A 222 29.58 -23.60 12.61
C LYS A 222 31.03 -24.08 12.76
N GLY A 223 31.96 -23.17 13.05
CA GLY A 223 33.37 -23.46 13.24
C GLY A 223 34.19 -23.51 11.95
N ASN A 224 33.63 -23.12 10.79
CA ASN A 224 34.37 -23.09 9.54
C ASN A 224 35.20 -21.81 9.44
N ALA A 225 36.45 -21.94 9.00
CA ALA A 225 37.33 -20.80 8.74
C ALA A 225 37.17 -20.28 7.32
N HIS A 226 36.96 -18.97 7.20
CA HIS A 226 36.82 -18.23 5.95
C HIS A 226 37.97 -17.22 5.82
N ARG A 227 38.50 -17.02 4.62
CA ARG A 227 39.61 -16.09 4.38
C ARG A 227 39.47 -15.34 3.06
N LYS A 228 39.94 -14.09 3.05
CA LYS A 228 40.10 -13.28 1.84
C LYS A 228 41.48 -12.63 1.86
N SER A 229 42.21 -12.78 0.75
CA SER A 229 43.55 -12.20 0.56
C SER A 229 43.50 -11.14 -0.53
N VAL A 230 44.18 -10.01 -0.30
CA VAL A 230 44.37 -8.94 -1.27
C VAL A 230 45.86 -8.70 -1.48
N THR A 231 46.25 -8.38 -2.71
CA THR A 231 47.66 -8.08 -3.03
C THR A 231 47.95 -6.62 -2.78
N VAL A 232 48.88 -6.31 -1.89
CA VAL A 232 49.30 -4.92 -1.64
C VAL A 232 50.66 -4.69 -2.31
N ASP A 233 50.67 -3.78 -3.28
CA ASP A 233 51.85 -3.38 -4.03
C ASP A 233 52.43 -2.09 -3.44
N ALA A 234 53.45 -2.24 -2.60
CA ALA A 234 54.19 -1.16 -1.98
C ALA A 234 55.47 -0.79 -2.77
N ARG A 235 55.64 -1.24 -4.03
CA ARG A 235 56.85 -0.95 -4.82
C ARG A 235 57.06 0.55 -5.04
N LYS A 236 55.98 1.33 -5.07
CA LYS A 236 56.01 2.80 -5.18
C LYS A 236 55.83 3.52 -3.84
N ALA A 237 55.85 2.81 -2.72
CA ALA A 237 55.74 3.44 -1.40
C ALA A 237 56.84 4.48 -1.19
N LEU A 238 56.44 5.64 -0.64
CA LEU A 238 57.30 6.78 -0.33
C LEU A 238 57.43 7.00 1.18
N LEU A 239 56.38 6.75 1.96
CA LEU A 239 56.33 7.08 3.39
C LEU A 239 55.94 5.87 4.24
N LYS A 240 56.59 5.72 5.41
CA LYS A 240 56.12 4.83 6.50
C LYS A 240 55.04 5.46 7.37
N ALA A 241 54.92 6.79 7.34
CA ALA A 241 53.94 7.57 8.08
C ALA A 241 53.77 8.93 7.43
N SER A 242 52.53 9.40 7.31
CA SER A 242 52.21 10.72 6.74
C SER A 242 52.11 11.83 7.79
N THR A 243 51.89 11.44 9.05
CA THR A 243 51.89 12.36 10.20
C THR A 243 52.69 11.71 11.32
N ILE A 244 53.65 12.44 11.88
CA ILE A 244 54.45 12.00 13.01
C ILE A 244 54.54 13.10 14.07
N LYS A 245 54.77 12.69 15.31
CA LYS A 245 54.98 13.56 16.46
C LYS A 245 56.40 13.35 17.00
N SER A 246 57.01 14.39 17.55
CA SER A 246 58.34 14.31 18.14
C SER A 246 58.50 15.28 19.31
N ALA A 247 59.16 14.85 20.39
CA ALA A 247 59.44 15.71 21.54
C ALA A 247 60.64 16.65 21.29
N SER A 248 61.43 16.37 20.25
CA SER A 248 62.56 17.19 19.81
C SER A 248 62.50 17.48 18.32
N GLU A 249 63.22 18.51 17.87
CA GLU A 249 63.36 18.81 16.45
C GLU A 249 64.05 17.63 15.71
N LEU A 250 63.48 17.21 14.59
CA LEU A 250 64.02 16.12 13.77
C LEU A 250 64.83 16.71 12.61
N SER A 251 66.04 16.20 12.39
CA SER A 251 66.83 16.60 11.23
C SER A 251 66.23 16.02 9.94
N LEU A 252 66.44 16.72 8.82
CA LEU A 252 66.01 16.24 7.50
C LEU A 252 66.62 14.87 7.15
N ASP A 253 67.87 14.62 7.55
CA ASP A 253 68.55 13.35 7.34
C ASP A 253 67.92 12.22 8.15
N TRP A 254 67.47 12.51 9.37
CA TRP A 254 66.72 11.54 10.17
C TRP A 254 65.40 11.19 9.50
N ILE A 255 64.65 12.19 9.03
CA ILE A 255 63.38 11.99 8.32
C ILE A 255 63.58 11.11 7.08
N LYS A 256 64.58 11.44 6.24
CA LYS A 256 64.93 10.67 5.04
C LYS A 256 65.29 9.22 5.36
N SER A 257 66.01 8.99 6.46
CA SER A 257 66.51 7.65 6.81
C SER A 257 65.45 6.77 7.49
N ASN A 258 64.50 7.36 8.21
CA ASN A 258 63.57 6.61 9.07
C ASN A 258 62.14 6.54 8.50
N ILE A 259 61.69 7.60 7.84
CA ILE A 259 60.30 7.77 7.40
C ILE A 259 60.15 7.57 5.88
N VAL A 260 61.12 8.06 5.11
CA VAL A 260 61.09 7.95 3.64
C VAL A 260 61.60 6.58 3.20
N LEU A 261 60.83 5.90 2.36
CA LEU A 261 61.10 4.53 1.90
C LEU A 261 61.96 4.48 0.63
N SER A 262 62.06 5.60 -0.07
CA SER A 262 62.84 5.71 -1.30
C SER A 262 64.08 6.57 -1.11
N PRO A 263 65.27 6.07 -1.42
CA PRO A 263 66.47 6.90 -1.42
C PRO A 263 66.45 7.93 -2.57
N MET A 264 65.58 7.77 -3.57
CA MET A 264 65.46 8.65 -4.74
C MET A 264 64.39 9.73 -4.58
N ALA A 265 63.56 9.66 -3.54
CA ALA A 265 62.53 10.67 -3.31
C ALA A 265 63.15 12.00 -2.88
N SER A 266 62.68 13.09 -3.49
CA SER A 266 62.99 14.45 -3.00
C SER A 266 62.16 14.75 -1.77
N VAL A 267 62.76 15.38 -0.76
CA VAL A 267 62.06 15.86 0.45
C VAL A 267 62.27 17.37 0.54
N GLU A 268 61.19 18.11 0.36
CA GLU A 268 61.17 19.57 0.45
C GLU A 268 60.48 20.01 1.74
N SER A 269 61.10 20.92 2.50
CA SER A 269 60.50 21.52 3.70
C SER A 269 59.70 22.75 3.32
N LEU A 270 58.43 22.79 3.71
CA LEU A 270 57.55 23.95 3.55
C LEU A 270 57.59 24.91 4.76
N GLY A 271 58.28 24.50 5.84
CA GLY A 271 58.30 25.22 7.12
C GLY A 271 57.18 24.76 8.06
N GLY A 272 57.27 25.12 9.34
CA GLY A 272 56.25 24.74 10.34
C GLY A 272 56.12 23.24 10.60
N GLY A 273 57.15 22.44 10.28
CA GLY A 273 57.11 20.98 10.38
C GLY A 273 56.42 20.27 9.22
N GLU A 274 56.10 20.98 8.13
CA GLU A 274 55.48 20.40 6.95
C GLU A 274 56.51 20.14 5.85
N TYR A 275 56.40 18.97 5.22
CA TYR A 275 57.29 18.50 4.16
C TYR A 275 56.48 17.92 3.00
N ILE A 276 57.02 17.99 1.79
CA ILE A 276 56.53 17.26 0.63
C ILE A 276 57.58 16.23 0.22
N VAL A 277 57.15 14.97 0.08
CA VAL A 277 57.98 13.88 -0.42
C VAL A 277 57.50 13.48 -1.81
N SER A 278 58.39 13.57 -2.80
CA SER A 278 58.03 13.37 -4.21
C SER A 278 58.96 12.40 -4.94
N GLU A 279 58.38 11.56 -5.78
CA GLU A 279 59.11 10.70 -6.72
C GLU A 279 58.17 10.27 -7.86
N GLY A 280 58.68 10.25 -9.10
CA GLY A 280 57.95 9.65 -10.23
C GLY A 280 56.58 10.27 -10.52
N GLY A 281 56.39 11.56 -10.22
CA GLY A 281 55.13 12.28 -10.41
C GLY A 281 54.14 12.17 -9.25
N VAL A 282 54.46 11.39 -8.20
CA VAL A 282 53.69 11.33 -6.95
C VAL A 282 54.29 12.31 -5.96
N SER A 283 53.44 13.04 -5.24
CA SER A 283 53.83 13.97 -4.17
C SER A 283 52.93 13.75 -2.96
N LEU A 284 53.51 13.40 -1.82
CA LEU A 284 52.79 13.14 -0.58
C LEU A 284 53.19 14.13 0.51
N PRO A 285 52.22 14.66 1.29
CA PRO A 285 52.52 15.48 2.44
C PRO A 285 53.05 14.61 3.60
N LEU A 286 54.05 15.13 4.30
CA LEU A 286 54.52 14.62 5.59
C LEU A 286 54.44 15.75 6.62
N LYS A 287 53.72 15.53 7.71
CA LYS A 287 53.59 16.50 8.80
C LYS A 287 54.28 16.02 10.07
N VAL A 288 55.18 16.85 10.60
CA VAL A 288 55.87 16.66 11.88
C VAL A 288 55.34 17.69 12.87
N THR A 289 54.74 17.21 13.95
CA THR A 289 54.20 18.06 15.02
C THR A 289 54.94 17.85 16.33
N ALA A 290 55.04 18.89 17.16
CA ALA A 290 55.66 18.75 18.48
C ALA A 290 54.73 17.96 19.42
N CYS A 291 55.31 17.13 20.27
CA CYS A 291 54.60 16.47 21.37
C CYS A 291 55.36 16.63 22.69
N ALA A 292 54.71 16.40 23.82
CA ALA A 292 55.40 16.38 25.11
C ALA A 292 56.22 15.09 25.28
N ALA A 293 57.30 15.16 26.05
CA ALA A 293 58.06 13.97 26.41
C ALA A 293 57.18 12.97 27.19
N GLY A 294 57.18 11.71 26.75
CA GLY A 294 56.33 10.65 27.32
C GLY A 294 54.83 10.88 27.13
N GLU A 295 54.42 11.71 26.16
CA GLU A 295 53.01 11.79 25.72
C GLU A 295 52.59 10.45 25.10
N GLY A 296 51.44 9.93 25.51
CA GLY A 296 50.83 8.74 24.93
C GLY A 296 49.74 9.12 23.94
N VAL A 297 49.63 8.37 22.84
CA VAL A 297 48.65 8.59 21.78
C VAL A 297 48.03 7.26 21.34
N PHE A 298 46.78 7.32 20.89
CA PHE A 298 46.16 6.21 20.17
C PHE A 298 46.89 5.98 18.84
N GLU A 299 47.21 4.73 18.54
CA GLU A 299 47.96 4.39 17.31
C GLU A 299 47.13 4.60 16.04
N GLU A 300 45.81 4.48 16.17
CA GLU A 300 44.84 4.61 15.08
C GLU A 300 43.65 5.45 15.51
N SER A 301 43.04 6.14 14.54
CA SER A 301 41.79 6.85 14.77
C SER A 301 40.62 5.89 14.59
N LEU A 302 39.80 5.77 15.63
CA LEU A 302 38.54 5.05 15.60
C LEU A 302 37.35 6.01 15.68
N ALA A 303 37.44 7.17 15.01
CA ALA A 303 36.48 8.26 15.12
C ALA A 303 35.04 7.84 14.76
N VAL A 304 34.88 6.89 13.84
CA VAL A 304 33.59 6.31 13.47
C VAL A 304 33.66 4.79 13.59
N MET A 305 32.68 4.21 14.29
CA MET A 305 32.50 2.78 14.42
C MET A 305 31.07 2.39 14.01
N TYR A 306 30.87 1.13 13.64
CA TYR A 306 29.57 0.60 13.28
C TYR A 306 29.17 -0.55 14.20
N THR A 307 27.92 -0.58 14.66
CA THR A 307 27.33 -1.78 15.28
C THR A 307 27.33 -2.93 14.28
N ASN A 308 27.14 -4.18 14.74
CA ASN A 308 27.12 -5.36 13.88
C ASN A 308 28.26 -5.39 12.85
N ASN A 309 29.47 -5.00 13.25
CA ASN A 309 30.66 -4.99 12.40
C ASN A 309 31.80 -5.76 13.08
N GLY A 310 32.93 -5.97 12.41
CA GLY A 310 34.08 -6.65 13.03
C GLY A 310 34.56 -5.98 14.34
N PRO A 311 35.33 -6.69 15.17
CA PRO A 311 35.96 -6.12 16.37
C PRO A 311 36.84 -4.93 16.03
N TYR A 312 36.76 -3.89 16.86
CA TYR A 312 37.69 -2.77 16.85
C TYR A 312 38.72 -2.96 17.95
N TYR A 313 40.00 -2.83 17.62
CA TYR A 313 41.09 -2.98 18.57
C TYR A 313 41.70 -1.62 18.90
N ILE A 314 42.05 -1.41 20.17
CA ILE A 314 42.74 -0.19 20.59
C ILE A 314 44.24 -0.46 20.71
N GLY A 315 45.03 0.34 20.01
CA GLY A 315 46.48 0.46 20.22
C GLY A 315 46.84 1.78 20.90
N PHE A 316 47.80 1.75 21.82
CA PHE A 316 48.31 2.94 22.51
C PHE A 316 49.83 2.90 22.60
N ALA A 317 50.47 3.98 22.17
CA ALA A 317 51.91 4.06 22.06
C ALA A 317 52.43 5.46 22.41
N TYR A 318 53.75 5.60 22.54
CA TYR A 318 54.37 6.91 22.66
C TYR A 318 54.07 7.75 21.42
N ALA A 319 53.68 9.00 21.64
CA ALA A 319 53.49 9.97 20.59
C ALA A 319 54.80 10.29 19.86
N ASP A 320 55.92 10.28 20.59
CA ASP A 320 57.24 10.50 20.00
C ASP A 320 57.62 9.35 19.07
N ILE A 321 57.74 9.66 17.78
CA ILE A 321 58.08 8.73 16.70
C ILE A 321 59.41 8.00 16.95
N THR A 322 60.33 8.61 17.69
CA THR A 322 61.64 8.00 18.02
C THR A 322 61.53 6.86 19.04
N GLN A 323 60.39 6.77 19.74
CA GLN A 323 60.07 5.73 20.72
C GLN A 323 58.96 4.79 20.20
N ARG A 324 58.51 4.98 18.96
CA ARG A 324 57.46 4.16 18.34
C ARG A 324 57.88 2.69 18.30
N GLY A 325 56.99 1.81 18.73
CA GLY A 325 57.24 0.36 18.88
C GLY A 325 57.58 -0.08 20.31
N GLN A 326 57.71 0.85 21.26
CA GLN A 326 57.68 0.52 22.69
C GLN A 326 56.22 0.47 23.16
N ALA A 327 55.78 -0.70 23.65
CA ALA A 327 54.43 -0.87 24.15
C ALA A 327 54.19 -0.02 25.40
N LEU A 328 53.08 0.72 25.41
CA LEU A 328 52.58 1.41 26.59
C LEU A 328 51.43 0.59 27.19
N GLU A 329 51.59 0.17 28.44
CA GLU A 329 50.47 -0.38 29.20
C GLU A 329 49.61 0.78 29.72
N ALA A 330 48.49 1.03 29.04
CA ALA A 330 47.48 2.00 29.45
C ALA A 330 46.22 1.28 29.92
N GLU A 331 45.55 1.84 30.94
CA GLU A 331 44.22 1.39 31.35
C GLU A 331 43.16 2.17 30.56
N PHE A 332 42.26 1.46 29.88
CA PHE A 332 41.21 2.08 29.08
C PHE A 332 39.86 2.10 29.79
N SER A 333 39.10 3.18 29.59
CA SER A 333 37.70 3.29 30.00
C SER A 333 36.86 3.94 28.90
N VAL A 334 35.55 3.69 28.95
CA VAL A 334 34.56 4.29 28.04
C VAL A 334 33.60 5.19 28.83
N SER A 335 33.19 6.32 28.25
CA SER A 335 32.29 7.27 28.93
C SER A 335 30.84 6.79 29.00
N ASP A 336 30.41 5.95 28.05
CA ASP A 336 29.04 5.42 27.97
C ASP A 336 29.03 3.93 27.59
N GLY A 337 28.81 3.09 28.61
CA GLY A 337 28.73 1.64 28.48
C GLY A 337 27.51 1.11 27.71
N SER A 338 26.53 1.96 27.40
CA SER A 338 25.37 1.61 26.56
C SER A 338 25.65 1.78 25.07
N VAL A 339 26.68 2.55 24.72
CA VAL A 339 27.12 2.84 23.34
C VAL A 339 28.32 1.97 22.96
N LEU A 340 29.30 1.84 23.86
CA LEU A 340 30.53 1.07 23.67
C LEU A 340 30.78 0.13 24.84
N GLU A 341 31.25 -1.09 24.56
CA GLU A 341 31.80 -2.02 25.56
C GLU A 341 33.31 -2.15 25.35
N TYR A 342 34.10 -2.00 26.42
CA TYR A 342 35.53 -2.32 26.40
C TYR A 342 35.76 -3.72 26.99
N ARG A 343 36.39 -4.60 26.21
CA ARG A 343 36.76 -5.97 26.60
C ARG A 343 38.28 -6.06 26.81
N PRO A 344 38.77 -5.91 28.05
CA PRO A 344 40.21 -5.78 28.34
C PRO A 344 41.01 -7.03 28.00
N GLU A 345 40.46 -8.23 28.24
CA GLU A 345 41.15 -9.50 27.98
C GLU A 345 41.54 -9.67 26.50
N ALA A 346 40.79 -9.02 25.60
CA ALA A 346 40.96 -9.13 24.18
C ALA A 346 41.47 -7.83 23.52
N GLY A 347 41.60 -6.73 24.28
CA GLY A 347 41.99 -5.41 23.78
C GLY A 347 40.97 -4.80 22.80
N MET A 348 39.69 -5.17 22.92
CA MET A 348 38.64 -4.85 21.94
C MET A 348 37.65 -3.80 22.46
N ILE A 349 37.11 -3.02 21.53
CA ILE A 349 35.93 -2.18 21.69
C ILE A 349 34.80 -2.75 20.82
N VAL A 350 33.64 -2.92 21.45
CA VAL A 350 32.43 -3.43 20.80
C VAL A 350 31.40 -2.31 20.74
N PRO A 351 31.02 -1.84 19.53
CA PRO A 351 29.94 -0.89 19.38
C PRO A 351 28.58 -1.56 19.58
N LEU A 352 27.81 -1.08 20.56
CA LEU A 352 26.54 -1.66 20.96
C LEU A 352 25.34 -0.94 20.34
N LYS A 353 25.39 0.39 20.29
CA LYS A 353 24.26 1.23 19.88
C LYS A 353 24.76 2.53 19.25
N ALA A 354 24.00 3.07 18.30
CA ALA A 354 24.29 4.38 17.73
C ALA A 354 24.31 5.48 18.81
N GLY A 355 25.30 6.38 18.72
CA GLY A 355 25.53 7.42 19.72
C GLY A 355 26.97 7.93 19.69
N THR A 356 27.30 8.83 20.62
CA THR A 356 28.66 9.36 20.79
C THR A 356 29.21 8.95 22.15
N ALA A 357 30.47 8.54 22.20
CA ALA A 357 31.16 8.16 23.42
C ALA A 357 32.65 8.54 23.35
N GLU A 358 33.31 8.54 24.51
CA GLU A 358 34.74 8.79 24.63
C GLU A 358 35.45 7.52 25.07
N ILE A 359 36.61 7.25 24.46
CA ILE A 359 37.58 6.27 24.94
C ILE A 359 38.72 7.01 25.62
N THR A 360 38.94 6.74 26.89
CA THR A 360 40.01 7.35 27.70
C THR A 360 41.10 6.33 27.97
N ALA A 361 42.34 6.68 27.63
CA ALA A 361 43.54 5.94 28.01
C ALA A 361 44.23 6.63 29.20
N ASN A 362 44.44 5.89 30.29
CA ASN A 362 45.14 6.35 31.48
C ASN A 362 46.54 5.73 31.49
N TYR A 363 47.57 6.58 31.45
CA TYR A 363 48.97 6.15 31.45
C TYR A 363 49.84 7.13 32.23
N GLY A 364 50.64 6.64 33.17
CA GLY A 364 51.61 7.46 33.92
C GLY A 364 50.98 8.65 34.65
N GLY A 365 49.72 8.54 35.10
CA GLY A 365 48.95 9.63 35.73
C GLY A 365 48.44 10.70 34.77
N LYS A 366 48.59 10.51 33.45
CA LYS A 366 48.03 11.36 32.39
C LYS A 366 46.85 10.65 31.71
N THR A 367 45.97 11.44 31.11
CA THR A 367 44.83 10.95 30.33
C THR A 367 44.90 11.43 28.89
N THR A 368 44.58 10.54 27.96
CA THR A 368 44.38 10.85 26.54
C THR A 368 42.98 10.38 26.15
N VAL A 369 42.20 11.24 25.48
CA VAL A 369 40.78 10.98 25.15
C VAL A 369 40.59 10.96 23.64
N MET A 370 39.84 9.97 23.14
CA MET A 370 39.38 9.88 21.76
C MET A 370 37.85 9.93 21.71
N GLN A 371 37.31 10.89 20.97
CA GLN A 371 35.88 10.96 20.65
C GLN A 371 35.53 9.93 19.58
N VAL A 372 34.44 9.20 19.78
CA VAL A 372 33.95 8.16 18.89
C VAL A 372 32.46 8.39 18.61
N THR A 373 32.09 8.31 17.34
CA THR A 373 30.70 8.22 16.90
C THR A 373 30.40 6.79 16.47
N VAL A 374 29.45 6.15 17.15
CA VAL A 374 28.91 4.86 16.74
C VAL A 374 27.71 5.08 15.84
N LYS A 375 27.71 4.42 14.68
CA LYS A 375 26.60 4.36 13.74
C LYS A 375 26.02 2.96 13.69
N GLU A 376 24.78 2.86 13.25
CA GLU A 376 24.08 1.59 13.11
C GLU A 376 24.37 0.95 11.75
N ARG A 377 24.77 -0.32 11.75
CA ARG A 377 24.69 -1.21 10.58
C ARG A 377 23.59 -2.22 10.85
N PRO A 378 22.35 -1.97 10.40
CA PRO A 378 21.23 -2.86 10.71
C PRO A 378 21.32 -4.16 9.89
N TYR A 379 20.77 -5.27 10.40
CA TYR A 379 20.58 -6.48 9.59
C TYR A 379 19.48 -6.31 8.55
N ALA A 380 18.48 -5.50 8.88
CA ALA A 380 17.36 -5.14 8.04
C ALA A 380 16.81 -3.79 8.51
N PHE A 381 16.16 -3.08 7.59
CA PHE A 381 15.38 -1.90 7.91
C PHE A 381 14.13 -1.88 7.01
N ASN A 382 13.16 -1.04 7.32
CA ASN A 382 12.00 -0.79 6.46
C ASN A 382 12.03 0.64 5.94
N LEU A 383 11.43 0.87 4.78
CA LEU A 383 11.12 2.21 4.30
C LEU A 383 9.77 2.65 4.86
N MET A 384 9.53 3.97 4.87
CA MET A 384 8.27 4.58 5.29
C MET A 384 7.03 3.90 4.65
N PHE A 385 7.16 3.43 3.41
CA PHE A 385 6.16 2.63 2.73
C PHE A 385 6.72 1.27 2.32
N GLY A 386 5.94 0.22 2.54
CA GLY A 386 6.25 -1.15 2.14
C GLY A 386 5.31 -1.69 1.06
N GLU A 387 5.39 -3.00 0.85
CA GLU A 387 4.58 -3.69 -0.17
C GLU A 387 3.07 -3.63 0.10
N SER A 388 2.66 -3.77 1.37
CA SER A 388 1.25 -3.60 1.78
C SER A 388 0.72 -2.19 1.51
N ASP A 389 1.59 -1.18 1.58
CA ASP A 389 1.21 0.20 1.28
C ASP A 389 1.10 0.44 -0.22
N ALA A 390 1.87 -0.28 -1.03
CA ALA A 390 1.81 -0.20 -2.49
C ALA A 390 0.62 -0.95 -3.09
N LYS A 391 0.08 -1.95 -2.38
CA LYS A 391 -0.93 -2.89 -2.89
C LYS A 391 -2.22 -2.84 -2.05
N LYS A 392 -3.00 -1.78 -2.23
CA LYS A 392 -4.33 -1.61 -1.64
C LYS A 392 -5.43 -1.59 -2.70
N GLY A 393 -6.67 -1.70 -2.23
CA GLY A 393 -7.86 -1.62 -3.07
C GLY A 393 -8.03 -2.79 -4.04
N VAL A 394 -9.01 -2.65 -4.93
CA VAL A 394 -9.33 -3.67 -5.94
C VAL A 394 -8.19 -3.79 -6.95
N GLN A 395 -7.54 -2.69 -7.30
CA GLN A 395 -6.44 -2.71 -8.27
C GLN A 395 -5.13 -3.23 -7.72
N ARG A 396 -5.00 -3.39 -6.39
CA ARG A 396 -3.75 -3.81 -5.74
C ARG A 396 -2.59 -2.89 -6.13
N SER A 397 -2.86 -1.59 -6.23
CA SER A 397 -1.89 -0.58 -6.65
C SER A 397 -2.14 0.74 -5.94
N ARG A 398 -1.09 1.55 -5.79
CA ARG A 398 -1.18 2.89 -5.22
C ARG A 398 -0.63 3.91 -6.21
N ILE A 399 -1.44 4.94 -6.44
CA ILE A 399 -1.16 6.11 -7.26
C ILE A 399 -0.82 7.29 -6.35
N TRP A 400 0.08 8.15 -6.80
CA TRP A 400 0.52 9.36 -6.10
C TRP A 400 0.28 10.58 -6.98
N GLY A 401 -0.24 11.65 -6.39
CA GLY A 401 -0.23 12.96 -7.04
C GLY A 401 1.20 13.49 -7.15
N LEU A 402 1.40 14.48 -8.02
CA LEU A 402 2.69 15.16 -8.12
C LEU A 402 2.87 16.28 -7.09
N ASN A 403 1.79 16.70 -6.43
CA ASN A 403 1.80 17.82 -5.49
C ASN A 403 1.28 17.40 -4.10
N TRP A 404 1.79 18.07 -3.08
CA TRP A 404 1.37 17.99 -1.68
C TRP A 404 0.95 19.37 -1.20
N LEU A 405 0.04 19.40 -0.23
CA LEU A 405 -0.34 20.63 0.46
C LEU A 405 0.56 20.83 1.68
N THR A 406 1.11 22.04 1.80
CA THR A 406 1.70 22.50 3.06
C THR A 406 0.60 22.87 4.07
N PRO A 407 0.94 23.04 5.37
CA PRO A 407 -0.03 23.51 6.37
C PRO A 407 -0.68 24.86 6.02
N ASP A 408 0.02 25.73 5.28
CA ASP A 408 -0.49 27.01 4.77
C ASP A 408 -1.17 26.92 3.39
N ARG A 409 -1.50 25.70 2.93
CA ARG A 409 -2.24 25.40 1.69
C ARG A 409 -1.51 25.78 0.39
N GLN A 410 -0.18 25.80 0.40
CA GLN A 410 0.62 25.92 -0.82
C GLN A 410 0.85 24.54 -1.42
N TYR A 411 0.87 24.49 -2.75
CA TYR A 411 1.23 23.28 -3.49
C TYR A 411 2.75 23.20 -3.61
N ILE A 412 3.31 22.07 -3.16
CA ILE A 412 4.73 21.73 -3.31
C ILE A 412 4.86 20.38 -4.00
N ASN A 413 5.91 20.19 -4.79
CA ASN A 413 6.23 18.93 -5.46
C ASN A 413 7.28 18.10 -4.71
N THR A 414 7.47 18.40 -3.42
CA THR A 414 8.42 17.70 -2.56
C THR A 414 7.71 16.88 -1.49
N PHE A 415 8.31 15.75 -1.13
CA PHE A 415 7.80 14.85 -0.11
C PHE A 415 8.96 14.34 0.76
N ARG A 416 8.80 14.39 2.07
CA ARG A 416 9.80 13.83 2.99
C ARG A 416 9.58 12.33 3.11
N PHE A 417 10.37 11.57 2.38
CA PHE A 417 10.41 10.11 2.51
C PHE A 417 11.25 9.70 3.73
N GLY A 418 11.41 8.41 3.98
CA GLY A 418 12.18 7.97 5.13
C GLY A 418 12.27 6.47 5.31
N SER A 419 12.84 6.10 6.46
CA SER A 419 13.06 4.72 6.87
C SER A 419 12.75 4.53 8.35
N SER A 420 12.84 3.29 8.83
CA SER A 420 12.75 2.94 10.25
C SER A 420 13.93 3.41 11.10
N LEU A 421 15.03 3.74 10.45
CA LEU A 421 16.24 4.14 11.16
C LEU A 421 16.07 5.57 11.65
N ALA A 422 16.51 5.83 12.88
CA ALA A 422 16.51 7.19 13.42
C ALA A 422 17.40 8.09 12.54
N ALA A 423 16.98 9.33 12.30
CA ALA A 423 17.74 10.25 11.46
C ALA A 423 19.20 10.40 11.94
N GLY A 424 20.15 10.19 11.04
CA GLY A 424 21.59 10.25 11.33
C GLY A 424 22.17 9.06 12.10
N SER A 425 21.36 8.06 12.49
CA SER A 425 21.85 6.87 13.21
C SER A 425 22.64 5.92 12.31
N ALA A 426 22.29 5.82 11.03
CA ALA A 426 22.95 4.99 10.02
C ALA A 426 23.32 5.83 8.81
N ASP A 427 24.35 5.40 8.08
CA ASP A 427 24.70 5.99 6.80
C ASP A 427 23.86 5.34 5.70
N LEU A 428 22.95 6.12 5.12
CA LEU A 428 22.12 5.68 3.99
C LEU A 428 22.51 6.47 2.74
N ARG A 429 22.67 5.75 1.63
CA ARG A 429 22.70 6.35 0.30
C ARG A 429 21.30 6.28 -0.31
N TRP A 430 20.73 7.45 -0.58
CA TRP A 430 19.45 7.59 -1.27
C TRP A 430 19.67 7.84 -2.76
N GLU A 431 18.93 7.13 -3.60
CA GLU A 431 18.99 7.26 -5.06
C GLU A 431 17.59 7.02 -5.68
N THR A 432 17.34 7.63 -6.84
CA THR A 432 16.20 7.30 -7.70
C THR A 432 16.69 6.54 -8.94
N ASP A 433 15.82 5.72 -9.53
CA ASP A 433 16.14 5.04 -10.80
C ASP A 433 16.08 5.98 -12.01
N ASN A 434 15.38 7.11 -11.89
CA ASN A 434 15.31 8.14 -12.93
C ASN A 434 15.25 9.57 -12.34
N GLU A 435 16.36 10.28 -12.42
CA GLU A 435 16.49 11.68 -11.98
C GLU A 435 15.72 12.70 -12.85
N GLU A 436 15.32 12.34 -14.08
CA GLU A 436 14.42 13.17 -14.89
C GLU A 436 13.01 13.17 -14.30
N TYR A 437 12.62 12.11 -13.58
CA TYR A 437 11.29 11.97 -12.99
C TYR A 437 11.25 12.46 -11.55
N ALA A 438 12.24 12.08 -10.74
CA ALA A 438 12.37 12.61 -9.39
C ALA A 438 13.81 12.57 -8.89
N LYS A 439 14.19 13.53 -8.05
CA LYS A 439 15.48 13.58 -7.37
C LYS A 439 15.28 13.44 -5.88
N ILE A 440 16.16 12.69 -5.21
CA ILE A 440 16.14 12.53 -3.76
C ILE A 440 17.48 13.00 -3.18
N ASP A 441 17.44 13.83 -2.15
CA ASP A 441 18.65 14.21 -1.41
C ASP A 441 18.99 13.17 -0.32
N GLN A 442 20.14 13.35 0.34
CA GLN A 442 20.57 12.43 1.38
C GLN A 442 19.84 12.60 2.73
N ASP A 443 18.95 13.60 2.84
CA ASP A 443 18.00 13.78 3.94
C ASP A 443 16.61 13.16 3.63
N ALA A 444 16.54 12.36 2.56
CA ALA A 444 15.36 11.68 2.05
C ALA A 444 14.22 12.61 1.60
N LEU A 445 14.51 13.86 1.25
CA LEU A 445 13.54 14.76 0.61
C LEU A 445 13.53 14.48 -0.90
N ILE A 446 12.43 13.91 -1.38
CA ILE A 446 12.21 13.67 -2.82
C ILE A 446 11.52 14.88 -3.46
N THR A 447 11.94 15.25 -4.66
CA THR A 447 11.32 16.27 -5.52
C THR A 447 10.87 15.63 -6.83
N PHE A 448 9.58 15.74 -7.15
CA PHE A 448 8.98 15.17 -8.35
C PHE A 448 8.90 16.18 -9.49
N ASN A 449 9.31 15.79 -10.70
CA ASN A 449 9.26 16.64 -11.89
C ASN A 449 7.97 16.40 -12.70
N PRO A 450 7.47 17.39 -13.46
CA PRO A 450 6.28 17.23 -14.30
C PRO A 450 6.36 16.08 -15.32
N GLU A 451 7.55 15.76 -15.82
CA GLU A 451 7.83 14.67 -16.75
C GLU A 451 7.48 13.28 -16.18
N ALA A 452 7.34 13.19 -14.86
CA ALA A 452 7.00 11.96 -14.16
C ALA A 452 5.49 11.64 -14.22
N ALA A 453 4.65 12.56 -14.71
CA ALA A 453 3.20 12.35 -14.80
C ALA A 453 2.83 11.09 -15.60
N GLY A 454 2.04 10.21 -14.97
CA GLY A 454 1.64 8.92 -15.55
C GLY A 454 2.78 7.89 -15.64
N LYS A 455 3.93 8.14 -15.00
CA LYS A 455 5.09 7.24 -14.93
C LYS A 455 5.29 6.69 -13.53
N SER A 456 6.27 5.80 -13.39
CA SER A 456 6.73 5.31 -12.10
C SER A 456 8.15 5.78 -11.83
N VAL A 457 8.47 6.07 -10.56
CA VAL A 457 9.84 6.29 -10.10
C VAL A 457 10.12 5.41 -8.90
N LYS A 458 11.26 4.72 -8.94
CA LYS A 458 11.72 3.86 -7.85
C LYS A 458 12.75 4.61 -7.01
N VAL A 459 12.54 4.61 -5.71
CA VAL A 459 13.49 5.14 -4.72
C VAL A 459 14.18 3.96 -4.05
N ARG A 460 15.50 4.04 -3.90
CA ARG A 460 16.31 3.07 -3.15
C ARG A 460 17.05 3.76 -2.01
N ALA A 461 17.07 3.12 -0.85
CA ALA A 461 18.00 3.40 0.24
C ALA A 461 18.96 2.23 0.42
N THR A 462 20.27 2.51 0.44
CA THR A 462 21.33 1.50 0.64
C THR A 462 22.14 1.82 1.89
N VAL A 463 22.34 0.86 2.78
CA VAL A 463 23.19 1.03 3.97
C VAL A 463 24.66 1.09 3.54
N LEU A 464 25.37 2.12 4.01
CA LEU A 464 26.81 2.29 3.84
C LEU A 464 27.57 1.98 5.13
N VAL A 465 28.77 1.41 4.99
CA VAL A 465 29.72 1.20 6.09
C VAL A 465 31.11 1.62 5.62
N ASN A 466 31.65 2.72 6.13
CA ASN A 466 32.90 3.32 5.62
C ASN A 466 32.86 3.49 4.08
N ASN A 467 31.81 4.16 3.57
CA ASN A 467 31.52 4.37 2.13
C ASN A 467 31.21 3.12 1.29
N TYR A 468 31.43 1.91 1.80
CA TYR A 468 31.07 0.69 1.10
C TYR A 468 29.55 0.48 1.11
N ALA A 469 28.98 0.31 -0.08
CA ALA A 469 27.57 -0.03 -0.26
C ALA A 469 27.33 -1.49 0.08
N THR A 470 26.71 -1.74 1.23
CA THR A 470 26.40 -3.09 1.68
C THR A 470 25.27 -3.70 0.84
N PRO A 471 25.09 -5.03 0.87
CA PRO A 471 23.93 -5.68 0.25
C PRO A 471 22.58 -5.33 0.91
N ILE A 472 22.57 -4.57 2.01
CA ILE A 472 21.37 -4.23 2.77
C ILE A 472 20.75 -2.96 2.15
N TYR A 473 19.71 -3.16 1.34
CA TYR A 473 18.96 -2.07 0.73
C TYR A 473 17.44 -2.34 0.73
N ARG A 474 16.67 -1.27 0.52
CA ARG A 474 15.22 -1.31 0.32
C ARG A 474 14.80 -0.38 -0.82
N GLU A 475 13.70 -0.75 -1.47
CA GLU A 475 13.14 0.00 -2.58
C GLU A 475 11.64 0.22 -2.39
N PHE A 476 11.15 1.35 -2.90
CA PHE A 476 9.73 1.62 -3.04
C PHE A 476 9.47 2.30 -4.38
N THR A 477 8.37 1.94 -5.05
CA THR A 477 8.00 2.52 -6.35
C THR A 477 6.79 3.43 -6.20
N PHE A 478 6.94 4.69 -6.57
CA PHE A 478 5.85 5.65 -6.68
C PHE A 478 5.27 5.57 -8.10
N ASN A 479 4.01 5.14 -8.24
CA ASN A 479 3.27 5.28 -9.50
C ASN A 479 2.56 6.63 -9.49
N LEU A 480 2.83 7.50 -10.45
CA LEU A 480 2.35 8.88 -10.43
C LEU A 480 1.10 9.05 -11.31
N ALA A 481 0.19 9.89 -10.85
CA ALA A 481 -1.02 10.25 -11.57
C ALA A 481 -0.69 10.94 -12.90
N PRO A 482 -1.55 10.82 -13.93
CA PRO A 482 -1.29 11.38 -15.26
C PRO A 482 -1.41 12.91 -15.31
N ASP A 483 -2.10 13.53 -14.35
CA ASP A 483 -2.25 14.98 -14.25
C ASP A 483 -1.08 15.58 -13.45
N THR A 484 -0.33 16.50 -14.05
CA THR A 484 0.78 17.21 -13.38
C THR A 484 0.31 18.09 -12.22
N GLN A 485 -0.97 18.47 -12.21
CA GLN A 485 -1.59 19.27 -11.14
C GLN A 485 -2.21 18.41 -10.04
N SER A 486 -2.16 17.08 -10.16
CA SER A 486 -2.72 16.15 -9.16
C SER A 486 -2.17 16.39 -7.75
N VAL A 487 -3.04 16.27 -6.76
CA VAL A 487 -2.75 16.63 -5.37
C VAL A 487 -3.00 15.44 -4.45
N ASN A 488 -2.00 15.09 -3.67
CA ASN A 488 -2.11 14.13 -2.59
C ASN A 488 -2.86 14.74 -1.40
N VAL A 489 -3.87 14.03 -0.89
CA VAL A 489 -4.66 14.44 0.29
C VAL A 489 -4.68 13.33 1.34
N TYR A 490 -4.57 13.71 2.61
CA TYR A 490 -4.44 12.79 3.75
C TYR A 490 -5.58 12.93 4.76
N ASN A 491 -6.38 13.99 4.67
CA ASN A 491 -7.48 14.27 5.57
C ASN A 491 -8.62 15.00 4.86
N TYR A 492 -9.77 15.09 5.53
CA TYR A 492 -10.96 15.73 4.98
C TYR A 492 -10.75 17.22 4.67
N GLY A 493 -10.03 17.95 5.53
CA GLY A 493 -9.77 19.37 5.31
C GLY A 493 -8.99 19.66 4.03
N GLU A 494 -8.01 18.83 3.69
CA GLU A 494 -7.30 18.88 2.41
C GLU A 494 -8.19 18.53 1.22
N LEU A 495 -8.94 17.42 1.32
CA LEU A 495 -9.87 17.00 0.28
C LEU A 495 -10.91 18.08 -0.04
N ALA A 496 -11.53 18.67 0.99
CA ALA A 496 -12.50 19.75 0.85
C ALA A 496 -11.88 21.01 0.24
N TYR A 497 -10.66 21.38 0.67
CA TYR A 497 -9.95 22.55 0.13
C TYR A 497 -9.68 22.41 -1.38
N VAL A 498 -9.14 21.27 -1.82
CA VAL A 498 -8.84 21.04 -3.25
C VAL A 498 -10.12 21.04 -4.08
N ALA A 499 -11.19 20.41 -3.57
CA ALA A 499 -12.50 20.34 -4.22
C ALA A 499 -13.20 21.72 -4.34
N ASP A 500 -12.98 22.62 -3.39
CA ASP A 500 -13.61 23.94 -3.37
C ASP A 500 -12.81 24.99 -4.14
N THR A 501 -11.49 24.84 -4.25
CA THR A 501 -10.60 25.89 -4.78
C THR A 501 -9.98 25.58 -6.15
N SER A 502 -10.03 24.33 -6.61
CA SER A 502 -9.38 23.91 -7.85
C SER A 502 -10.16 22.81 -8.58
N GLN A 503 -9.75 22.50 -9.82
CA GLN A 503 -10.22 21.32 -10.57
C GLN A 503 -9.14 20.23 -10.66
N ASN A 504 -8.09 20.34 -9.84
CA ASN A 504 -6.96 19.42 -9.85
C ASN A 504 -7.40 18.02 -9.42
N ASP A 505 -6.83 16.98 -10.02
CA ASP A 505 -7.17 15.61 -9.64
C ASP A 505 -6.74 15.31 -8.19
N ILE A 506 -7.63 14.69 -7.43
CA ILE A 506 -7.43 14.38 -6.00
C ILE A 506 -6.92 12.96 -5.87
N VAL A 507 -5.84 12.76 -5.13
CA VAL A 507 -5.25 11.44 -4.86
C VAL A 507 -5.23 11.20 -3.36
N ILE A 508 -6.06 10.28 -2.89
CA ILE A 508 -6.22 9.98 -1.47
C ILE A 508 -5.05 9.09 -1.00
N GLN A 509 -4.40 9.49 0.09
CA GLN A 509 -3.22 8.81 0.64
C GLN A 509 -3.43 8.24 2.05
N ASN A 510 -4.63 8.37 2.61
CA ASN A 510 -5.02 7.83 3.89
C ASN A 510 -6.54 7.64 3.99
N ASP A 511 -7.01 6.88 4.97
CA ASP A 511 -8.45 6.80 5.28
C ASP A 511 -8.96 8.20 5.67
N ILE A 512 -10.12 8.58 5.13
CA ILE A 512 -10.72 9.90 5.33
C ILE A 512 -12.05 9.75 6.06
N LYS A 513 -12.12 10.27 7.27
CA LYS A 513 -13.40 10.52 7.94
C LYS A 513 -13.98 11.85 7.46
N LEU A 514 -15.15 11.80 6.84
CA LEU A 514 -15.81 13.00 6.32
C LEU A 514 -16.31 13.89 7.47
N GLU A 515 -16.26 15.22 7.32
CA GLU A 515 -16.79 16.14 8.35
C GLU A 515 -18.09 16.83 7.91
N ARG A 516 -18.37 16.89 6.60
CA ARG A 516 -19.62 17.44 6.05
C ARG A 516 -20.09 16.67 4.82
N LEU A 517 -21.40 16.73 4.59
CA LEU A 517 -22.08 16.18 3.41
C LEU A 517 -22.14 17.19 2.27
N ASN A 518 -22.56 16.76 1.08
CA ASN A 518 -22.68 17.59 -0.12
C ASN A 518 -21.36 18.32 -0.45
N THR A 519 -20.23 17.64 -0.35
CA THR A 519 -19.00 18.22 -0.89
C THR A 519 -19.15 18.25 -2.41
N HIS A 520 -19.13 19.44 -3.00
CA HIS A 520 -19.26 19.62 -4.44
C HIS A 520 -17.89 19.42 -5.09
N PHE A 521 -17.83 18.67 -6.19
CA PHE A 521 -16.56 18.38 -6.86
C PHE A 521 -16.63 18.69 -8.36
N ALA A 522 -15.45 18.96 -8.92
CA ALA A 522 -15.20 19.08 -10.36
C ALA A 522 -13.90 18.34 -10.75
N ASN A 523 -13.48 17.40 -9.90
CA ASN A 523 -12.16 16.77 -9.89
C ASN A 523 -12.32 15.27 -10.16
N SER A 524 -11.32 14.64 -10.78
CA SER A 524 -11.19 13.19 -10.67
C SER A 524 -10.71 12.84 -9.26
N ILE A 525 -11.03 11.65 -8.77
CA ILE A 525 -10.62 11.16 -7.44
C ILE A 525 -10.03 9.76 -7.58
N TYR A 526 -8.79 9.61 -7.14
CA TYR A 526 -8.08 8.34 -7.03
C TYR A 526 -8.01 7.95 -5.55
N GLY A 527 -8.77 6.92 -5.16
CA GLY A 527 -8.94 6.49 -3.77
C GLY A 527 -7.84 5.62 -3.22
N ASN A 528 -7.09 4.91 -4.08
CA ASN A 528 -6.06 3.92 -3.68
C ASN A 528 -6.58 2.85 -2.69
N GLY A 529 -7.88 2.56 -2.71
CA GLY A 529 -8.52 1.64 -1.78
C GLY A 529 -8.57 2.10 -0.32
N PHE A 530 -8.25 3.37 -0.03
CA PHE A 530 -8.43 3.93 1.31
C PHE A 530 -9.92 4.13 1.62
N TYR A 531 -10.25 3.93 2.88
CA TYR A 531 -11.62 3.97 3.37
C TYR A 531 -12.08 5.42 3.55
N ILE A 532 -13.25 5.75 3.00
CA ILE A 532 -13.93 7.02 3.21
C ILE A 532 -15.11 6.77 4.14
N ASP A 533 -14.97 7.20 5.39
CA ASP A 533 -15.94 6.98 6.45
C ASP A 533 -17.03 8.06 6.46
N ALA A 534 -18.25 7.63 6.17
CA ALA A 534 -19.47 8.43 6.32
C ALA A 534 -20.46 7.84 7.35
N THR A 535 -20.06 6.79 8.07
CA THR A 535 -20.96 5.97 8.92
C THR A 535 -21.51 6.73 10.13
N HIS A 536 -20.77 7.73 10.60
CA HIS A 536 -21.14 8.53 11.78
C HIS A 536 -22.24 9.58 11.52
N PHE A 537 -22.68 9.78 10.26
CA PHE A 537 -23.79 10.69 9.96
C PHE A 537 -25.15 10.01 10.22
N GLU A 538 -25.94 10.58 11.15
CA GLU A 538 -27.20 9.99 11.60
C GLU A 538 -28.31 9.94 10.51
N THR A 539 -28.38 10.92 9.60
CA THR A 539 -29.34 10.92 8.48
C THR A 539 -28.78 11.74 7.33
N LEU A 540 -28.76 11.17 6.12
CA LEU A 540 -28.23 11.86 4.93
C LEU A 540 -29.34 12.59 4.12
N ASN A 541 -30.64 12.45 4.42
CA ASN A 541 -31.76 13.03 3.64
C ASN A 541 -31.58 12.80 2.11
N ASP A 542 -32.18 13.64 1.26
CA ASP A 542 -31.90 13.69 -0.20
C ASP A 542 -30.49 14.25 -0.53
N ASN A 543 -29.67 14.52 0.48
CA ASN A 543 -28.32 15.05 0.28
C ASN A 543 -27.37 13.93 -0.12
N GLY A 544 -26.48 14.24 -1.06
CA GLY A 544 -25.43 13.34 -1.48
C GLY A 544 -24.24 13.42 -0.53
N ILE A 545 -23.46 12.35 -0.39
CA ILE A 545 -22.12 12.47 0.19
C ILE A 545 -21.28 13.36 -0.75
N PHE A 546 -21.30 13.02 -2.04
CA PHE A 546 -20.60 13.73 -3.09
C PHE A 546 -21.57 14.16 -4.20
N ARG A 547 -21.45 15.43 -4.62
CA ARG A 547 -22.31 16.04 -5.65
C ARG A 547 -21.49 16.63 -6.78
N PHE A 548 -21.90 16.32 -8.01
CA PHE A 548 -21.25 16.76 -9.24
C PHE A 548 -22.28 17.39 -10.17
N GLU A 549 -21.99 18.62 -10.59
CA GLU A 549 -22.86 19.41 -11.47
C GLU A 549 -21.98 20.04 -12.56
N SER A 550 -22.47 20.06 -13.80
CA SER A 550 -21.69 20.52 -14.96
C SER A 550 -21.21 21.96 -14.87
N GLY A 551 -21.93 22.82 -14.14
CA GLY A 551 -21.60 24.24 -13.99
C GLY A 551 -20.24 24.52 -13.31
N ARG A 552 -19.59 23.50 -12.72
CA ARG A 552 -18.27 23.65 -12.06
C ARG A 552 -17.09 23.23 -12.93
N LEU A 553 -17.32 22.58 -14.08
CA LEU A 553 -16.26 22.17 -15.01
C LEU A 553 -16.02 23.27 -16.03
N THR A 554 -14.75 23.64 -16.23
CA THR A 554 -14.37 24.64 -17.25
C THR A 554 -13.95 23.98 -18.57
N ASP A 555 -13.45 22.75 -18.52
CA ASP A 555 -13.07 21.97 -19.70
C ASP A 555 -14.17 20.95 -20.09
N PRO A 556 -14.86 21.14 -21.23
CA PRO A 556 -15.91 20.22 -21.69
C PRO A 556 -15.38 18.88 -22.20
N THR A 557 -14.07 18.71 -22.34
CA THR A 557 -13.41 17.47 -22.78
C THR A 557 -12.82 16.68 -21.62
N LYS A 558 -12.69 17.28 -20.43
CA LYS A 558 -12.15 16.62 -19.24
C LYS A 558 -12.98 15.39 -18.91
N LYS A 559 -12.32 14.25 -18.75
CA LYS A 559 -12.92 13.02 -18.23
C LYS A 559 -12.88 13.06 -16.71
N ILE A 560 -13.99 12.70 -16.06
CA ILE A 560 -14.06 12.59 -14.60
C ILE A 560 -13.93 11.12 -14.22
N VAL A 561 -12.86 10.80 -13.48
CA VAL A 561 -12.55 9.43 -13.08
C VAL A 561 -12.67 9.29 -11.58
N PHE A 562 -13.42 8.30 -11.12
CA PHE A 562 -13.48 7.83 -9.74
C PHE A 562 -12.85 6.45 -9.69
N ASN A 563 -11.65 6.35 -9.14
CA ASN A 563 -10.85 5.14 -9.24
C ASN A 563 -10.49 4.59 -7.88
N ASP A 564 -10.78 3.31 -7.65
CA ASP A 564 -10.43 2.55 -6.44
C ASP A 564 -10.88 3.24 -5.15
N LEU A 565 -12.12 3.71 -5.13
CA LEU A 565 -12.76 4.30 -3.94
C LEU A 565 -13.35 3.18 -3.08
N TRP A 566 -13.19 3.28 -1.75
CA TRP A 566 -13.93 2.45 -0.80
C TRP A 566 -14.78 3.33 0.10
N ILE A 567 -16.09 3.22 -0.03
CA ILE A 567 -17.05 4.05 0.73
C ILE A 567 -18.11 3.16 1.36
N GLU A 568 -18.31 3.32 2.66
CA GLU A 568 -19.46 2.79 3.39
C GLU A 568 -20.16 3.92 4.15
N ALA A 569 -21.49 3.98 4.00
CA ALA A 569 -22.30 5.02 4.62
C ALA A 569 -23.01 4.56 5.90
N ALA A 570 -22.97 3.27 6.23
CA ALA A 570 -23.45 2.67 7.48
C ALA A 570 -22.55 1.49 7.87
N GLU A 571 -22.66 1.07 9.13
CA GLU A 571 -21.97 -0.12 9.66
C GLU A 571 -22.55 -1.44 9.12
N SER A 572 -23.80 -1.43 8.62
CA SER A 572 -24.46 -2.62 8.10
C SER A 572 -25.52 -2.28 7.05
N TYR A 573 -25.96 -3.31 6.33
CA TYR A 573 -27.03 -3.18 5.35
C TYR A 573 -28.36 -2.74 5.97
N GLU A 574 -28.70 -3.22 7.16
CA GLU A 574 -29.94 -2.90 7.87
C GLU A 574 -30.02 -1.41 8.24
N GLN A 575 -28.87 -0.77 8.48
CA GLN A 575 -28.77 0.65 8.81
C GLN A 575 -28.73 1.56 7.57
N SER A 576 -28.68 1.00 6.36
CA SER A 576 -28.44 1.77 5.13
C SER A 576 -29.58 2.70 4.72
N LYS A 577 -30.81 2.49 5.24
CA LYS A 577 -32.03 3.20 4.83
C LYS A 577 -31.94 4.72 4.95
N ASP A 578 -31.33 5.21 6.01
CA ASP A 578 -31.24 6.64 6.30
C ASP A 578 -29.90 7.27 5.85
N ARG A 579 -29.09 6.50 5.09
CA ARG A 579 -27.73 6.86 4.67
C ARG A 579 -27.63 7.39 3.23
N GLY A 580 -28.71 8.00 2.72
CA GLY A 580 -28.70 8.88 1.53
C GLY A 580 -28.01 8.34 0.28
N THR A 581 -27.71 9.23 -0.67
CA THR A 581 -27.02 8.84 -1.91
C THR A 581 -25.52 9.10 -1.78
N VAL A 582 -24.65 8.15 -2.16
CA VAL A 582 -23.19 8.40 -2.13
C VAL A 582 -22.80 9.41 -3.21
N PHE A 583 -23.13 9.13 -4.47
CA PHE A 583 -22.85 10.02 -5.60
C PHE A 583 -24.12 10.55 -6.24
N ILE A 584 -24.25 11.88 -6.34
CA ILE A 584 -25.27 12.55 -7.15
C ILE A 584 -24.58 13.29 -8.29
N ILE A 585 -24.75 12.82 -9.52
CA ILE A 585 -24.18 13.43 -10.73
C ILE A 585 -25.32 13.93 -11.62
N THR A 586 -25.33 15.24 -11.91
CA THR A 586 -26.43 15.88 -12.63
C THR A 586 -25.93 16.72 -13.81
N ASP A 587 -26.64 16.64 -14.94
CA ASP A 587 -26.46 17.47 -16.14
C ASP A 587 -25.06 17.44 -16.76
N MET A 588 -24.37 16.30 -16.68
CA MET A 588 -22.97 16.18 -17.11
C MET A 588 -22.82 15.67 -18.56
N ALA A 589 -22.20 16.48 -19.41
CA ALA A 589 -21.84 16.10 -20.78
C ALA A 589 -20.50 15.35 -20.87
N ASN A 590 -19.56 15.68 -19.97
CA ASN A 590 -18.26 15.05 -19.84
C ASN A 590 -18.39 13.53 -19.56
N PRO A 591 -17.47 12.70 -20.06
CA PRO A 591 -17.42 11.29 -19.69
C PRO A 591 -17.13 11.09 -18.21
N VAL A 592 -17.89 10.20 -17.58
CA VAL A 592 -17.74 9.80 -16.17
C VAL A 592 -17.38 8.34 -16.10
N GLU A 593 -16.31 8.01 -15.38
CA GLU A 593 -15.87 6.64 -15.17
C GLU A 593 -15.78 6.33 -13.68
N PHE A 594 -16.48 5.29 -13.24
CA PHE A 594 -16.24 4.65 -11.95
C PHE A 594 -15.46 3.36 -12.20
N LYS A 595 -14.30 3.25 -11.56
CA LYS A 595 -13.37 2.15 -11.76
C LYS A 595 -12.97 1.54 -10.45
N TYR A 596 -13.02 0.22 -10.37
CA TYR A 596 -12.45 -0.58 -9.28
C TYR A 596 -12.93 -0.18 -7.88
N SER A 597 -14.12 0.40 -7.78
CA SER A 597 -14.61 1.02 -6.56
C SER A 597 -15.60 0.14 -5.82
N VAL A 598 -15.53 0.19 -4.49
CA VAL A 598 -16.42 -0.49 -3.55
C VAL A 598 -17.32 0.54 -2.89
N ILE A 599 -18.63 0.47 -3.16
CA ILE A 599 -19.62 1.41 -2.60
C ILE A 599 -20.76 0.61 -1.98
N GLN A 600 -20.87 0.66 -0.65
CA GLN A 600 -21.78 -0.19 0.11
C GLN A 600 -22.48 0.54 1.27
N PHE A 601 -23.50 -0.12 1.84
CA PHE A 601 -24.22 0.31 3.05
C PHE A 601 -24.78 1.74 2.98
N CYS A 602 -25.33 2.10 1.83
CA CYS A 602 -25.92 3.42 1.55
C CYS A 602 -27.39 3.30 1.18
N ASN A 603 -28.16 4.40 1.14
CA ASN A 603 -29.52 4.29 0.60
C ASN A 603 -29.47 4.05 -0.92
N THR A 604 -28.74 4.90 -1.64
CA THR A 604 -28.42 4.74 -3.07
C THR A 604 -26.92 4.87 -3.28
N GLY A 605 -26.31 3.98 -4.06
CA GLY A 605 -24.89 4.09 -4.39
C GLY A 605 -24.62 5.29 -5.31
N ILE A 606 -24.98 5.15 -6.58
CA ILE A 606 -24.70 6.14 -7.62
C ILE A 606 -26.00 6.60 -8.27
N LYS A 607 -26.30 7.89 -8.20
CA LYS A 607 -27.44 8.53 -8.88
C LYS A 607 -26.95 9.37 -10.06
N LEU A 608 -27.42 9.04 -11.25
CA LEU A 608 -27.04 9.64 -12.52
C LEU A 608 -28.24 10.33 -13.16
N ASN A 609 -28.29 11.65 -13.10
CA ASN A 609 -29.34 12.47 -13.70
C ASN A 609 -28.80 13.13 -14.97
N LYS A 610 -29.31 12.73 -16.15
CA LYS A 610 -28.95 13.36 -17.45
C LYS A 610 -27.45 13.35 -17.81
N VAL A 611 -26.71 12.33 -17.35
CA VAL A 611 -25.27 12.18 -17.62
C VAL A 611 -25.01 11.48 -18.96
N LYS A 612 -24.25 12.07 -19.89
CA LYS A 612 -24.13 11.60 -21.28
C LYS A 612 -23.42 10.26 -21.45
N ASN A 613 -22.20 10.14 -20.94
CA ASN A 613 -21.32 8.99 -21.17
C ASN A 613 -20.83 8.45 -19.82
N VAL A 614 -21.21 7.22 -19.49
CA VAL A 614 -20.86 6.60 -18.21
C VAL A 614 -20.22 5.23 -18.43
N LEU A 615 -19.11 4.98 -17.76
CA LEU A 615 -18.48 3.68 -17.61
C LEU A 615 -18.44 3.28 -16.13
N ILE A 616 -18.90 2.07 -15.81
CA ILE A 616 -18.71 1.43 -14.52
C ILE A 616 -17.85 0.17 -14.78
N GLU A 617 -16.63 0.12 -14.29
CA GLU A 617 -15.68 -0.97 -14.60
C GLU A 617 -15.07 -1.54 -13.30
N GLY A 618 -15.09 -2.85 -13.12
CA GLY A 618 -14.38 -3.49 -12.01
C GLY A 618 -14.94 -3.17 -10.62
N CYS A 619 -16.17 -2.67 -10.50
CA CYS A 619 -16.72 -2.19 -9.24
C CYS A 619 -17.44 -3.30 -8.44
N ILE A 620 -17.56 -3.07 -7.13
CA ILE A 620 -18.42 -3.85 -6.22
C ILE A 620 -19.43 -2.89 -5.59
N LEU A 621 -20.66 -2.92 -6.07
CA LEU A 621 -21.71 -1.97 -5.66
C LEU A 621 -22.89 -2.71 -5.04
N GLY A 622 -23.59 -2.10 -4.09
CA GLY A 622 -24.81 -2.67 -3.53
C GLY A 622 -24.79 -2.65 -2.00
N TYR A 623 -25.45 -3.61 -1.37
CA TYR A 623 -25.89 -3.48 0.03
C TYR A 623 -26.55 -2.11 0.27
N SER A 624 -27.43 -1.75 -0.66
CA SER A 624 -28.07 -0.43 -0.69
C SER A 624 -29.55 -0.52 -0.36
N ALA A 625 -30.08 0.41 0.43
CA ALA A 625 -31.49 0.35 0.85
C ALA A 625 -32.48 0.47 -0.32
N THR A 626 -32.10 1.11 -1.42
CA THR A 626 -32.90 1.18 -2.64
C THR A 626 -32.16 0.55 -3.82
N THR A 627 -31.15 1.21 -4.37
CA THR A 627 -30.46 0.76 -5.61
C THR A 627 -28.96 0.97 -5.51
N ALA A 628 -28.18 0.12 -6.18
CA ALA A 628 -26.74 0.37 -6.32
C ALA A 628 -26.50 1.52 -7.31
N ILE A 629 -27.27 1.54 -8.40
CA ILE A 629 -27.23 2.60 -9.42
C ILE A 629 -28.65 3.03 -9.79
N ASP A 630 -28.95 4.32 -9.68
CA ASP A 630 -30.19 4.95 -10.14
C ASP A 630 -29.90 5.88 -11.32
N ILE A 631 -30.48 5.57 -12.49
CA ILE A 631 -30.29 6.30 -13.74
C ILE A 631 -31.60 7.01 -14.12
N LYS A 632 -31.59 8.34 -14.04
CA LYS A 632 -32.70 9.21 -14.45
C LYS A 632 -32.38 9.94 -15.75
N LYS A 633 -33.27 9.87 -16.74
CA LYS A 633 -33.08 10.46 -18.08
C LYS A 633 -34.31 11.21 -18.59
N ASP A 634 -34.08 12.12 -19.52
CA ASP A 634 -35.13 12.72 -20.37
C ASP A 634 -35.05 12.11 -21.77
N THR A 635 -36.05 12.34 -22.63
CA THR A 635 -36.01 11.86 -24.03
C THR A 635 -35.09 12.73 -24.90
N GLN A 636 -33.79 12.43 -24.91
CA GLN A 636 -32.77 13.20 -25.65
C GLN A 636 -31.70 12.30 -26.30
N PRO A 637 -30.98 12.75 -27.35
CA PRO A 637 -30.24 11.84 -28.22
C PRO A 637 -28.89 11.42 -27.63
N ASP A 638 -28.61 10.13 -27.75
CA ASP A 638 -27.31 9.46 -27.60
C ASP A 638 -26.66 9.51 -26.21
N TYR A 639 -27.35 8.93 -25.22
CA TYR A 639 -26.75 8.53 -23.95
C TYR A 639 -26.08 7.16 -24.06
N PHE A 640 -24.92 7.00 -23.43
CA PHE A 640 -24.18 5.74 -23.37
C PHE A 640 -23.92 5.36 -21.90
N PHE A 641 -24.20 4.11 -21.58
CA PHE A 641 -23.91 3.53 -20.28
C PHE A 641 -23.28 2.16 -20.49
N THR A 642 -22.03 2.01 -20.10
CA THR A 642 -21.33 0.72 -20.12
C THR A 642 -21.06 0.27 -18.70
N ILE A 643 -21.38 -0.98 -18.40
CA ILE A 643 -20.96 -1.67 -17.18
C ILE A 643 -20.08 -2.85 -17.57
N LYS A 644 -18.94 -2.99 -16.92
CA LYS A 644 -17.90 -3.95 -17.27
C LYS A 644 -17.35 -4.65 -16.05
N ASN A 645 -17.23 -5.97 -16.07
CA ASN A 645 -16.62 -6.79 -15.02
C ASN A 645 -17.03 -6.33 -13.60
N THR A 646 -18.33 -6.26 -13.32
CA THR A 646 -18.84 -5.61 -12.11
C THR A 646 -19.69 -6.57 -11.28
N VAL A 647 -19.64 -6.41 -9.96
CA VAL A 647 -20.50 -7.12 -9.01
C VAL A 647 -21.56 -6.17 -8.47
N ILE A 648 -22.83 -6.56 -8.60
CA ILE A 648 -23.97 -5.88 -7.97
C ILE A 648 -24.51 -6.77 -6.84
N LYS A 649 -24.29 -6.32 -5.61
CA LYS A 649 -24.74 -6.97 -4.38
C LYS A 649 -26.21 -6.66 -4.08
N GLN A 650 -26.72 -7.26 -3.01
CA GLN A 650 -28.10 -7.11 -2.54
C GLN A 650 -28.50 -5.63 -2.43
N CYS A 651 -29.68 -5.28 -2.95
CA CYS A 651 -30.28 -3.96 -2.81
C CYS A 651 -31.70 -4.11 -2.29
N GLY A 652 -32.30 -3.06 -1.72
CA GLY A 652 -33.71 -3.12 -1.32
C GLY A 652 -34.63 -3.20 -2.54
N GLY A 653 -34.34 -2.44 -3.60
CA GLY A 653 -34.96 -2.52 -4.91
C GLY A 653 -34.11 -3.26 -5.95
N PRO A 654 -34.20 -2.91 -7.25
CA PRO A 654 -33.35 -3.50 -8.27
C PRO A 654 -31.89 -3.08 -8.05
N GLY A 655 -30.95 -3.89 -8.53
CA GLY A 655 -29.54 -3.55 -8.47
C GLY A 655 -29.26 -2.25 -9.24
N ILE A 656 -29.84 -2.14 -10.43
CA ILE A 656 -29.77 -0.94 -11.28
C ILE A 656 -31.19 -0.55 -11.72
N LEU A 657 -31.56 0.71 -11.51
CA LEU A 657 -32.84 1.27 -11.94
C LEU A 657 -32.64 2.26 -13.10
N LEU A 658 -33.33 2.03 -14.22
CA LEU A 658 -33.45 3.00 -15.30
C LEU A 658 -34.90 3.50 -15.32
N ALA A 659 -35.05 4.82 -15.16
CA ALA A 659 -36.35 5.46 -15.24
C ALA A 659 -36.23 6.84 -15.91
N ILE A 660 -37.33 7.31 -16.47
CA ILE A 660 -37.47 8.70 -16.86
C ILE A 660 -37.41 9.60 -15.61
N ASN A 661 -36.80 10.77 -15.74
CA ASN A 661 -36.52 11.68 -14.63
C ASN A 661 -37.80 12.27 -14.00
N ARG A 662 -38.80 12.55 -14.83
CA ARG A 662 -40.10 13.09 -14.41
C ARG A 662 -41.16 12.73 -15.45
N PHE A 663 -42.42 12.86 -15.07
CA PHE A 663 -43.49 12.87 -16.06
C PHE A 663 -43.46 14.12 -16.93
N ASP A 664 -43.34 13.93 -18.24
CA ASP A 664 -43.50 14.96 -19.26
C ASP A 664 -44.41 14.42 -20.38
N PRO A 665 -45.59 15.01 -20.65
CA PRO A 665 -46.47 14.57 -21.73
C PRO A 665 -45.78 14.55 -23.10
N GLU A 666 -44.77 15.41 -23.31
CA GLU A 666 -44.00 15.43 -24.55
C GLU A 666 -43.16 14.16 -24.74
N ASP A 667 -42.87 13.42 -23.67
CA ASP A 667 -42.06 12.20 -23.67
C ASP A 667 -42.87 10.93 -23.98
N PHE A 668 -44.18 11.09 -24.23
CA PHE A 668 -45.06 9.99 -24.60
C PHE A 668 -44.56 9.23 -25.83
N ASP A 669 -44.62 7.91 -25.80
CA ASP A 669 -44.20 7.00 -26.90
C ASP A 669 -42.72 7.14 -27.33
N LYS A 670 -41.91 7.96 -26.64
CA LYS A 670 -40.48 8.14 -26.95
C LYS A 670 -39.61 7.18 -26.15
N ASN A 671 -38.46 6.83 -26.72
CA ASN A 671 -37.41 6.10 -26.02
C ASN A 671 -36.54 7.09 -25.22
N TYR A 672 -36.31 6.80 -23.94
CA TYR A 672 -35.36 7.53 -23.08
C TYR A 672 -34.10 6.70 -22.76
N MET A 673 -34.10 5.41 -23.12
CA MET A 673 -33.03 4.51 -22.71
C MET A 673 -31.68 4.95 -23.28
N PRO A 674 -30.62 4.92 -22.45
CA PRO A 674 -29.26 4.95 -22.98
C PRO A 674 -28.97 3.67 -23.76
N ARG A 675 -27.96 3.73 -24.64
CA ARG A 675 -27.30 2.51 -25.14
C ARG A 675 -26.62 1.85 -23.94
N PHE A 676 -27.23 0.79 -23.44
CA PHE A 676 -26.83 0.08 -22.23
C PHE A 676 -26.04 -1.15 -22.62
N THR A 677 -24.75 -1.15 -22.28
CA THR A 677 -23.82 -2.22 -22.65
C THR A 677 -23.32 -2.92 -21.40
N VAL A 678 -23.41 -4.25 -21.38
CA VAL A 678 -22.71 -5.11 -20.41
C VAL A 678 -21.53 -5.74 -21.15
N GLU A 679 -20.31 -5.36 -20.78
CA GLU A 679 -19.06 -5.91 -21.31
C GLU A 679 -18.43 -6.88 -20.30
N GLY A 680 -17.93 -8.03 -20.76
CA GLY A 680 -17.44 -9.06 -19.85
C GLY A 680 -18.54 -9.63 -18.93
N PHE A 681 -18.29 -9.72 -17.62
CA PHE A 681 -19.26 -10.29 -16.68
C PHE A 681 -20.01 -9.22 -15.88
N LEU A 682 -21.25 -9.53 -15.51
CA LEU A 682 -22.04 -8.79 -14.52
C LEU A 682 -22.62 -9.78 -13.51
N ASP A 683 -21.93 -9.93 -12.38
CA ASP A 683 -22.36 -10.83 -11.30
C ASP A 683 -23.39 -10.09 -10.44
N ILE A 684 -24.64 -10.55 -10.45
CA ILE A 684 -25.76 -9.93 -9.73
C ILE A 684 -26.22 -10.87 -8.62
N THR A 685 -26.06 -10.48 -7.37
CA THR A 685 -26.46 -11.29 -6.22
C THR A 685 -27.66 -10.70 -5.46
N ASN A 686 -28.39 -9.81 -6.14
CA ASN A 686 -29.60 -9.21 -5.61
C ASN A 686 -30.80 -10.16 -5.69
N TRP A 687 -30.77 -11.20 -4.86
CA TRP A 687 -31.78 -12.25 -4.82
C TRP A 687 -33.03 -11.77 -4.07
N LYS A 688 -34.19 -12.06 -4.64
CA LYS A 688 -35.52 -11.78 -4.09
C LYS A 688 -36.33 -13.05 -4.08
N THR A 689 -36.93 -13.40 -2.96
CA THR A 689 -37.96 -14.45 -2.94
C THR A 689 -39.15 -14.00 -3.79
N THR A 690 -40.01 -14.94 -4.22
CA THR A 690 -41.22 -14.61 -4.98
C THR A 690 -42.17 -13.65 -4.25
N LYS A 691 -42.07 -13.51 -2.92
CA LYS A 691 -42.86 -12.58 -2.11
C LYS A 691 -42.23 -11.19 -1.98
N GLU A 692 -40.95 -11.06 -2.34
CA GLU A 692 -40.18 -9.82 -2.25
C GLU A 692 -40.06 -9.13 -3.62
N THR A 693 -40.69 -9.65 -4.67
CA THR A 693 -40.61 -9.09 -6.03
C THR A 693 -41.25 -7.71 -6.15
N THR A 694 -42.19 -7.40 -5.25
CA THR A 694 -42.73 -6.04 -5.04
C THR A 694 -41.62 -5.02 -4.79
N SER A 695 -40.49 -5.46 -4.26
CA SER A 695 -39.36 -4.57 -3.97
C SER A 695 -38.72 -3.97 -5.23
N LEU A 696 -38.92 -4.52 -6.43
CA LEU A 696 -38.40 -3.97 -7.70
C LEU A 696 -38.87 -2.56 -8.03
N VAL A 697 -39.97 -2.10 -7.41
CA VAL A 697 -40.43 -0.71 -7.55
C VAL A 697 -39.84 0.21 -6.47
N THR A 698 -39.14 -0.34 -5.47
CA THR A 698 -38.43 0.43 -4.43
C THR A 698 -37.34 1.29 -5.07
N GLY A 699 -37.30 2.58 -4.71
CA GLY A 699 -36.38 3.57 -5.29
C GLY A 699 -36.94 4.33 -6.50
N LEU A 700 -38.13 3.99 -6.99
CA LEU A 700 -38.85 4.87 -7.92
C LEU A 700 -39.34 6.13 -7.18
N ASP A 701 -39.06 7.28 -7.79
CA ASP A 701 -39.50 8.57 -7.28
C ASP A 701 -40.97 8.81 -7.68
N LYS A 702 -41.79 9.33 -6.76
CA LYS A 702 -43.20 9.68 -7.03
C LYS A 702 -43.32 10.72 -8.15
N SER A 703 -42.27 11.52 -8.39
CA SER A 703 -42.20 12.50 -9.49
C SER A 703 -42.39 11.87 -10.88
N VAL A 704 -42.08 10.58 -11.04
CA VAL A 704 -42.33 9.80 -12.28
C VAL A 704 -43.83 9.71 -12.60
N PHE A 705 -44.70 9.89 -11.60
CA PHE A 705 -46.16 9.89 -11.72
C PHE A 705 -46.80 11.25 -11.46
N SER A 706 -45.99 12.30 -11.24
CA SER A 706 -46.49 13.62 -10.84
C SER A 706 -47.53 14.20 -11.79
N GLY A 707 -47.41 14.00 -13.10
CA GLY A 707 -48.36 14.51 -14.08
C GLY A 707 -49.69 13.76 -14.16
N ILE A 708 -49.81 12.61 -13.50
CA ILE A 708 -51.08 11.86 -13.36
C ILE A 708 -51.58 11.83 -11.90
N ALA A 709 -50.82 12.40 -10.96
CA ALA A 709 -51.13 12.40 -9.53
C ALA A 709 -52.46 13.09 -9.17
N SER A 710 -52.97 13.97 -10.05
CA SER A 710 -54.28 14.62 -9.90
C SER A 710 -55.46 13.68 -10.19
N PHE A 711 -55.21 12.54 -10.83
CA PHE A 711 -56.23 11.57 -11.26
C PHE A 711 -56.14 10.25 -10.50
N VAL A 712 -54.92 9.86 -10.10
CA VAL A 712 -54.63 8.60 -9.42
C VAL A 712 -53.55 8.86 -8.37
N ASP A 713 -53.75 8.34 -7.16
CA ASP A 713 -52.74 8.42 -6.10
C ASP A 713 -51.47 7.66 -6.53
N PRO A 714 -50.29 8.32 -6.60
CA PRO A 714 -49.03 7.69 -6.95
C PRO A 714 -48.68 6.47 -6.09
N ASP A 715 -49.04 6.48 -4.80
CA ASP A 715 -48.75 5.35 -3.90
C ASP A 715 -49.58 4.11 -4.27
N ASN A 716 -50.83 4.33 -4.69
CA ASN A 716 -51.67 3.24 -5.20
C ASN A 716 -51.12 2.71 -6.53
N LEU A 717 -50.68 3.57 -7.44
CA LEU A 717 -50.11 3.12 -8.72
C LEU A 717 -48.84 2.27 -8.53
N MET A 718 -48.01 2.68 -7.58
CA MET A 718 -46.81 1.95 -7.16
C MET A 718 -47.15 0.58 -6.56
N ALA A 719 -48.15 0.52 -5.67
CA ALA A 719 -48.63 -0.74 -5.12
C ALA A 719 -49.16 -1.70 -6.20
N LEU A 720 -49.90 -1.17 -7.19
CA LEU A 720 -50.42 -1.96 -8.30
C LEU A 720 -49.32 -2.49 -9.22
N LEU A 721 -48.30 -1.67 -9.49
CA LEU A 721 -47.11 -2.11 -10.23
C LEU A 721 -46.39 -3.23 -9.45
N ALA A 722 -46.27 -3.10 -8.14
CA ALA A 722 -45.65 -4.09 -7.28
C ALA A 722 -46.42 -5.43 -7.30
N GLU A 723 -47.75 -5.40 -7.14
CA GLU A 723 -48.62 -6.58 -7.21
C GLU A 723 -48.53 -7.25 -8.60
N HIS A 724 -48.48 -6.46 -9.68
CA HIS A 724 -48.32 -6.98 -11.04
C HIS A 724 -47.01 -7.76 -11.21
N LEU A 725 -45.90 -7.23 -10.67
CA LEU A 725 -44.61 -7.91 -10.71
C LEU A 725 -44.67 -9.24 -9.97
N GLU A 726 -45.30 -9.28 -8.79
CA GLU A 726 -45.50 -10.53 -8.04
C GLU A 726 -46.32 -11.58 -8.81
N GLU A 727 -47.46 -11.19 -9.40
CA GLU A 727 -48.26 -12.09 -10.24
C GLU A 727 -47.49 -12.59 -11.47
N LEU A 728 -46.70 -11.71 -12.11
CA LEU A 728 -45.93 -12.05 -13.30
C LEU A 728 -44.80 -13.03 -12.99
N PHE A 729 -44.03 -12.79 -11.92
CA PHE A 729 -42.90 -13.67 -11.57
C PHE A 729 -43.32 -15.01 -10.98
N THR A 730 -44.56 -15.11 -10.50
CA THR A 730 -45.17 -16.39 -10.10
C THR A 730 -45.88 -17.10 -11.25
N SER A 731 -45.97 -16.48 -12.43
CA SER A 731 -46.61 -17.08 -13.61
C SER A 731 -45.76 -18.20 -14.24
N PRO A 732 -46.39 -19.22 -14.87
CA PRO A 732 -45.66 -20.28 -15.58
C PRO A 732 -44.72 -19.76 -16.68
N SER A 733 -45.06 -18.63 -17.32
CA SER A 733 -44.24 -18.00 -18.36
C SER A 733 -42.88 -17.49 -17.85
N MET A 734 -42.77 -17.17 -16.56
CA MET A 734 -41.54 -16.64 -15.96
C MET A 734 -40.76 -17.69 -15.14
N SER A 735 -41.18 -18.96 -15.17
CA SER A 735 -40.54 -20.04 -14.41
C SER A 735 -39.06 -20.25 -14.71
N HIS A 736 -38.60 -19.89 -15.91
CA HIS A 736 -37.19 -19.94 -16.32
C HIS A 736 -36.29 -18.93 -15.59
N LEU A 737 -36.85 -17.95 -14.89
CA LEU A 737 -36.14 -16.96 -14.06
C LEU A 737 -36.11 -17.30 -12.58
N LEU A 738 -36.81 -18.38 -12.19
CA LEU A 738 -36.89 -18.80 -10.80
C LEU A 738 -35.78 -19.81 -10.51
N TYR A 739 -34.82 -19.39 -9.71
CA TYR A 739 -33.85 -20.29 -9.11
C TYR A 739 -34.44 -20.91 -7.85
N THR A 740 -34.48 -22.24 -7.79
CA THR A 740 -34.92 -22.95 -6.57
C THR A 740 -33.71 -23.27 -5.73
N ASN A 741 -33.61 -22.66 -4.55
CA ASN A 741 -32.47 -22.87 -3.68
C ASN A 741 -32.60 -24.21 -2.93
N ALA A 742 -31.58 -25.05 -3.05
CA ALA A 742 -31.61 -26.39 -2.45
C ALA A 742 -31.57 -26.37 -0.91
N SER A 743 -30.99 -25.32 -0.30
CA SER A 743 -30.82 -25.24 1.16
C SER A 743 -32.10 -24.89 1.91
N ASP A 744 -32.96 -24.05 1.34
CA ASP A 744 -34.20 -23.57 1.99
C ASP A 744 -35.48 -23.94 1.23
N GLY A 745 -35.37 -24.48 0.01
CA GLY A 745 -36.49 -24.88 -0.84
C GLY A 745 -37.29 -23.71 -1.43
N GLN A 746 -36.83 -22.46 -1.27
CA GLN A 746 -37.52 -21.28 -1.78
C GLN A 746 -37.13 -20.97 -3.22
N GLN A 747 -38.04 -20.27 -3.91
CA GLN A 747 -37.81 -19.77 -5.25
C GLN A 747 -37.38 -18.31 -5.20
N TYR A 748 -36.30 -18.02 -5.92
CA TYR A 748 -35.68 -16.72 -6.00
C TYR A 748 -35.64 -16.21 -7.43
N ILE A 749 -35.85 -14.91 -7.59
CA ILE A 749 -35.52 -14.17 -8.80
C ILE A 749 -34.35 -13.24 -8.52
N CYS A 750 -33.47 -13.05 -9.50
CA CYS A 750 -32.40 -12.07 -9.40
C CYS A 750 -32.87 -10.71 -9.93
N ALA A 751 -32.95 -9.71 -9.05
CA ALA A 751 -33.37 -8.34 -9.35
C ALA A 751 -32.20 -7.50 -9.88
N GLY A 752 -31.82 -7.73 -11.15
CA GLY A 752 -30.69 -7.06 -11.80
C GLY A 752 -30.99 -5.63 -12.26
N VAL A 753 -31.20 -5.44 -13.55
CA VAL A 753 -31.53 -4.12 -14.13
C VAL A 753 -33.02 -4.03 -14.40
N PHE A 754 -33.70 -3.04 -13.83
CA PHE A 754 -35.11 -2.76 -14.10
C PHE A 754 -35.27 -1.46 -14.88
N VAL A 755 -35.97 -1.52 -16.02
CA VAL A 755 -36.25 -0.38 -16.91
C VAL A 755 -37.75 -0.10 -16.91
N LEU A 756 -38.15 1.11 -16.53
CA LEU A 756 -39.54 1.51 -16.49
C LEU A 756 -40.01 2.03 -17.86
N GLY A 757 -41.03 1.43 -18.48
CA GLY A 757 -41.61 1.88 -19.75
C GLY A 757 -42.88 2.70 -19.56
N MET A 758 -43.97 2.06 -19.13
CA MET A 758 -45.28 2.66 -18.89
C MET A 758 -45.77 3.59 -20.03
N TYR A 759 -45.57 4.90 -19.94
CA TYR A 759 -45.98 5.90 -20.94
C TYR A 759 -44.85 6.26 -21.93
N THR A 760 -43.62 5.88 -21.63
CA THR A 760 -42.47 5.96 -22.53
C THR A 760 -42.26 4.62 -23.21
N LYS A 761 -41.60 4.61 -24.37
CA LYS A 761 -41.36 3.41 -25.18
C LYS A 761 -39.89 3.00 -25.16
N PRO A 762 -39.39 2.36 -24.08
CA PRO A 762 -38.03 1.86 -24.03
C PRO A 762 -37.79 0.86 -25.17
N ASP A 763 -36.67 0.99 -25.87
CA ASP A 763 -36.31 0.12 -26.99
C ASP A 763 -35.34 -0.98 -26.53
N LYS A 764 -35.76 -2.24 -26.60
CA LYS A 764 -34.94 -3.41 -26.24
C LYS A 764 -33.62 -3.45 -27.03
N ASN A 765 -33.57 -2.92 -28.25
CA ASN A 765 -32.37 -2.93 -29.09
C ASN A 765 -31.25 -2.01 -28.59
N PHE A 766 -31.52 -1.21 -27.55
CA PHE A 766 -30.51 -0.39 -26.88
C PHE A 766 -29.70 -1.18 -25.85
N PHE A 767 -30.09 -2.43 -25.56
CA PHE A 767 -29.26 -3.35 -24.80
C PHE A 767 -28.24 -4.06 -25.69
N THR A 768 -27.00 -4.10 -25.24
CA THR A 768 -25.96 -4.99 -25.74
C THR A 768 -25.39 -5.76 -24.56
N ILE A 769 -25.66 -7.07 -24.48
CA ILE A 769 -25.28 -7.90 -23.34
C ILE A 769 -24.28 -8.96 -23.81
N GLU A 770 -23.02 -8.85 -23.40
CA GLU A 770 -21.99 -9.85 -23.71
C GLU A 770 -22.04 -11.06 -22.76
N ASP A 771 -22.50 -10.86 -21.53
CA ASP A 771 -22.60 -11.92 -20.53
C ASP A 771 -23.68 -12.94 -20.92
N PRO A 772 -23.31 -14.20 -21.29
CA PRO A 772 -24.25 -15.19 -21.77
C PRO A 772 -25.17 -15.76 -20.68
N ALA A 773 -24.90 -15.45 -19.41
CA ALA A 773 -25.76 -15.86 -18.29
C ALA A 773 -26.99 -14.94 -18.14
N LEU A 774 -26.95 -13.73 -18.69
CA LEU A 774 -27.98 -12.71 -18.53
C LEU A 774 -28.92 -12.63 -19.73
N THR A 775 -30.18 -12.27 -19.48
CA THR A 775 -31.22 -12.14 -20.49
C THR A 775 -32.12 -10.93 -20.20
N VAL A 776 -32.51 -10.21 -21.26
CA VAL A 776 -33.44 -9.06 -21.20
C VAL A 776 -34.86 -9.49 -21.52
N LEU A 777 -35.77 -9.28 -20.57
CA LEU A 777 -37.14 -9.77 -20.62
C LEU A 777 -38.15 -8.63 -20.52
N PRO A 778 -39.18 -8.63 -21.38
CA PRO A 778 -40.26 -7.66 -21.29
C PRO A 778 -41.20 -7.98 -20.12
N VAL A 779 -41.57 -6.95 -19.37
CA VAL A 779 -42.55 -6.95 -18.30
C VAL A 779 -43.71 -6.06 -18.75
N ALA A 780 -44.74 -6.69 -19.34
CA ALA A 780 -45.81 -6.00 -20.05
C ALA A 780 -46.83 -5.32 -19.11
N TRP A 781 -47.38 -4.18 -19.53
CA TRP A 781 -48.48 -3.54 -18.81
C TRP A 781 -49.74 -4.44 -18.82
N PRO A 782 -50.42 -4.64 -17.67
CA PRO A 782 -51.55 -5.56 -17.58
C PRO A 782 -52.78 -5.06 -18.34
N ASN A 783 -53.37 -5.91 -19.19
CA ASN A 783 -54.58 -5.61 -19.97
C ASN A 783 -55.64 -6.75 -19.88
N ASP A 784 -55.55 -7.60 -18.86
CA ASP A 784 -56.42 -8.75 -18.67
C ASP A 784 -57.62 -8.45 -17.74
N ARG A 785 -58.36 -9.47 -17.29
CA ARG A 785 -59.54 -9.30 -16.41
C ARG A 785 -59.22 -9.41 -14.91
N SER A 786 -57.94 -9.44 -14.52
CA SER A 786 -57.55 -9.38 -13.12
C SER A 786 -57.98 -8.06 -12.46
N SER A 787 -57.95 -8.01 -11.12
CA SER A 787 -58.19 -6.77 -10.37
C SER A 787 -57.24 -5.65 -10.83
N LEU A 788 -55.99 -6.00 -11.11
CA LEU A 788 -54.97 -5.10 -11.65
C LEU A 788 -55.28 -4.67 -13.08
N GLY A 789 -55.67 -5.59 -13.96
CA GLY A 789 -56.07 -5.28 -15.35
C GLY A 789 -57.30 -4.39 -15.44
N LEU A 790 -58.21 -4.45 -14.45
CA LEU A 790 -59.32 -3.51 -14.32
C LEU A 790 -58.86 -2.11 -13.92
N ILE A 791 -57.90 -2.00 -13.01
CA ILE A 791 -57.37 -0.71 -12.56
C ILE A 791 -56.46 -0.09 -13.63
N ALA A 792 -55.60 -0.88 -14.27
CA ALA A 792 -54.78 -0.46 -15.42
C ALA A 792 -55.64 0.07 -16.56
N ARG A 793 -56.71 -0.62 -16.95
CA ARG A 793 -57.70 -0.11 -17.92
C ARG A 793 -58.41 1.16 -17.44
N GLY A 794 -58.61 1.31 -16.13
CA GLY A 794 -59.12 2.54 -15.53
C GLY A 794 -58.14 3.70 -15.66
N ILE A 795 -56.85 3.46 -15.39
CA ILE A 795 -55.77 4.42 -15.59
C ILE A 795 -55.69 4.78 -17.06
N ASP A 796 -55.70 3.81 -17.98
CA ASP A 796 -55.73 4.04 -19.43
C ASP A 796 -56.93 4.87 -19.87
N ALA A 797 -58.13 4.60 -19.32
CA ALA A 797 -59.31 5.37 -19.61
C ALA A 797 -59.20 6.82 -19.09
N LEU A 798 -58.56 7.03 -17.93
CA LEU A 798 -58.34 8.36 -17.34
C LEU A 798 -57.25 9.13 -18.11
N THR A 799 -56.09 8.52 -18.37
CA THR A 799 -55.02 9.14 -19.16
C THR A 799 -55.47 9.42 -20.58
N MET A 800 -56.26 8.53 -21.19
CA MET A 800 -56.83 8.78 -22.51
C MET A 800 -57.82 9.95 -22.49
N ARG A 801 -58.66 10.04 -21.46
CA ARG A 801 -59.66 11.10 -21.33
C ARG A 801 -59.05 12.47 -21.05
N TYR A 802 -58.01 12.54 -20.22
CA TYR A 802 -57.47 13.80 -19.70
C TYR A 802 -56.16 14.23 -20.36
N LEU A 803 -55.39 13.28 -20.90
CA LEU A 803 -54.06 13.51 -21.50
C LEU A 803 -53.96 13.00 -22.94
N ASN A 804 -55.00 12.34 -23.49
CA ASN A 804 -54.98 11.70 -24.81
C ASN A 804 -53.84 10.69 -24.99
N MET A 805 -53.51 9.96 -23.92
CA MET A 805 -52.41 8.98 -23.84
C MET A 805 -52.94 7.64 -23.33
N THR A 806 -52.40 6.51 -23.78
CA THR A 806 -52.68 5.17 -23.22
C THR A 806 -51.38 4.59 -22.66
N ILE A 807 -51.41 3.95 -21.49
CA ILE A 807 -50.23 3.31 -20.89
C ILE A 807 -50.19 1.86 -21.40
N TYR A 808 -49.23 1.53 -22.28
CA TYR A 808 -49.17 0.17 -22.85
C TYR A 808 -47.74 -0.32 -23.13
N HIS A 809 -46.72 0.49 -22.85
CA HIS A 809 -45.34 0.11 -23.16
C HIS A 809 -44.77 -0.86 -22.13
N PRO A 810 -43.98 -1.85 -22.58
CA PRO A 810 -43.37 -2.82 -21.69
C PRO A 810 -42.26 -2.18 -20.86
N ASN A 811 -42.14 -2.62 -19.60
CA ASN A 811 -40.94 -2.48 -18.80
C ASN A 811 -39.94 -3.57 -19.22
N TYR A 812 -38.67 -3.49 -18.81
CA TYR A 812 -37.69 -4.56 -19.03
C TYR A 812 -36.96 -4.96 -17.75
N LEU A 813 -36.67 -6.24 -17.62
CA LEU A 813 -35.81 -6.81 -16.57
C LEU A 813 -34.62 -7.52 -17.22
N LEU A 814 -33.40 -7.13 -16.84
CA LEU A 814 -32.19 -7.92 -17.07
C LEU A 814 -31.97 -8.83 -15.86
N SER A 815 -32.00 -10.14 -16.07
CA SER A 815 -31.81 -11.15 -15.01
C SER A 815 -31.13 -12.40 -15.57
N TYR A 816 -30.84 -13.37 -14.71
CA TYR A 816 -30.36 -14.68 -15.12
C TYR A 816 -31.48 -15.50 -15.78
N ASP A 817 -31.11 -16.31 -16.78
CA ASP A 817 -31.97 -17.35 -17.34
C ASP A 817 -31.48 -18.73 -16.88
N PHE A 818 -32.29 -19.42 -16.08
CA PHE A 818 -32.01 -20.75 -15.54
C PHE A 818 -32.53 -21.89 -16.44
N SER A 819 -33.01 -21.57 -17.65
CA SER A 819 -33.38 -22.58 -18.62
C SER A 819 -32.22 -23.56 -18.89
N GLY A 820 -32.55 -24.84 -19.03
CA GLY A 820 -31.55 -25.89 -19.27
C GLY A 820 -30.69 -26.26 -18.06
N GLY A 821 -31.04 -25.82 -16.84
CA GLY A 821 -30.31 -26.17 -15.61
C GLY A 821 -29.03 -25.37 -15.40
N LYS A 822 -28.95 -24.17 -15.98
CA LYS A 822 -27.87 -23.23 -15.70
C LYS A 822 -27.91 -22.82 -14.23
N GLU A 823 -26.75 -22.68 -13.63
CA GLU A 823 -26.59 -22.30 -12.23
C GLU A 823 -25.88 -20.94 -12.15
N PRO A 824 -26.31 -20.04 -11.25
CA PRO A 824 -25.60 -18.78 -11.02
C PRO A 824 -24.25 -19.06 -10.34
N ARG A 825 -23.26 -18.19 -10.56
CA ARG A 825 -21.96 -18.28 -9.88
C ARG A 825 -22.10 -18.15 -8.36
N TYR A 826 -22.96 -17.23 -7.91
CA TYR A 826 -23.26 -16.99 -6.51
C TYR A 826 -24.76 -17.18 -6.28
N LYS A 827 -25.11 -18.15 -5.44
CA LYS A 827 -26.48 -18.52 -5.09
C LYS A 827 -27.04 -17.63 -3.98
N PRO A 828 -28.36 -17.64 -3.73
CA PRO A 828 -28.95 -16.94 -2.58
C PRO A 828 -28.27 -17.35 -1.27
N GLY A 829 -27.77 -16.37 -0.52
CA GLY A 829 -27.07 -16.56 0.74
C GLY A 829 -25.55 -16.82 0.63
N ASP A 830 -25.02 -16.97 -0.59
CA ASP A 830 -23.58 -17.13 -0.77
C ASP A 830 -22.81 -15.86 -0.37
N SER A 831 -21.65 -16.07 0.24
CA SER A 831 -20.68 -14.99 0.49
C SER A 831 -19.96 -14.63 -0.81
N ILE A 832 -19.68 -13.34 -1.01
CA ILE A 832 -18.82 -12.89 -2.11
C ILE A 832 -17.49 -12.47 -1.48
N PRO A 833 -16.48 -13.38 -1.44
CA PRO A 833 -15.19 -13.05 -0.87
C PRO A 833 -14.53 -11.95 -1.71
N GLN A 834 -14.10 -10.89 -1.05
CA GLN A 834 -13.24 -9.86 -1.65
C GLN A 834 -11.80 -10.36 -1.58
N ASP A 835 -11.53 -11.43 -2.34
CA ASP A 835 -10.26 -12.14 -2.39
C ASP A 835 -9.46 -11.82 -3.67
N PHE A 836 -8.28 -12.43 -3.79
CA PHE A 836 -7.40 -12.25 -4.95
C PHE A 836 -8.07 -12.66 -6.26
N ALA A 837 -8.87 -13.72 -6.24
CA ALA A 837 -9.52 -14.24 -7.44
C ALA A 837 -10.61 -13.28 -7.93
N LEU A 838 -11.41 -12.72 -7.02
CA LEU A 838 -12.40 -11.72 -7.39
C LEU A 838 -11.74 -10.44 -7.91
N TYR A 839 -10.71 -9.93 -7.22
CA TYR A 839 -10.04 -8.70 -7.65
C TYR A 839 -9.36 -8.86 -9.02
N ASP A 840 -8.69 -10.01 -9.27
CA ASP A 840 -8.12 -10.31 -10.59
C ASP A 840 -9.20 -10.33 -11.68
N ARG A 841 -10.37 -10.92 -11.40
CA ARG A 841 -11.51 -10.89 -12.34
C ARG A 841 -12.04 -9.49 -12.59
N LEU A 842 -12.17 -8.66 -11.56
CA LEU A 842 -12.65 -7.28 -11.70
C LEU A 842 -11.71 -6.46 -12.62
N VAL A 843 -10.40 -6.66 -12.49
CA VAL A 843 -9.37 -5.95 -13.28
C VAL A 843 -9.20 -6.53 -14.68
N ASN A 844 -9.07 -7.85 -14.78
CA ASN A 844 -8.65 -8.53 -16.02
C ASN A 844 -9.79 -9.26 -16.75
N GLY A 845 -11.00 -9.28 -16.17
CA GLY A 845 -12.14 -10.06 -16.67
C GLY A 845 -12.05 -11.54 -16.29
N ASP A 846 -13.05 -12.32 -16.70
CA ASP A 846 -12.95 -13.78 -16.60
C ASP A 846 -11.83 -14.25 -17.55
N GLN A 847 -10.71 -14.72 -16.98
CA GLN A 847 -9.69 -15.39 -17.79
C GLN A 847 -10.33 -16.64 -18.43
N LYS A 848 -10.60 -16.58 -19.73
CA LYS A 848 -10.98 -17.76 -20.52
C LYS A 848 -9.81 -18.74 -20.44
N ASN A 849 -9.91 -19.74 -19.56
CA ASN A 849 -9.00 -20.90 -19.43
C ASN A 849 -7.55 -20.61 -19.83
N LYS A 850 -6.69 -20.26 -18.88
CA LYS A 850 -5.25 -20.55 -18.97
C LYS A 850 -4.89 -21.69 -18.03
#